data_AF-A0A352X784-F1
#
_entry.id   AF-A0A352X784-F1
#
_cell.length_a   1.000
_cell.length_b   1.000
_cell.length_c   1.000
_cell.angle_alpha   90.00
_cell.angle_beta   90.00
_cell.angle_gamma   90.00
#
_symmetry.space_group_name_H-M   'P 1'
#
loop_
_entity.id
_entity.type
_entity.pdbx_description
1 polymer ?
#
loop_
_entity_poly.entity_id
_entity_poly.type
_entity_poly.pdbx_seq_one_letter_code
_entity_poly.pdbx_strand_id
1 'polypeptide(L)'
;MNGSSDILIIGGGVIGLAIALELKLRGGAVTVLTRNLKEASTLAAAGMLAPGAEQIPPSPMLDLCLRSRSLYPEWIGKLEQLTGISCGYWPSGILAPVYEDLRGSGENSTNTIPHPLWLDKETINFYQPGLGTDVLGGWWYPEDGQVDNRELIEALQQAVKDLGVNLKEGVIVEAIEQQNRVIRSVRTSVGSFQANHYILATGAWANELLPLPIYPKKGQMVSVKVPNSHHQPLPLQKVLFGPETYLVPRRDGRLIIGATSEDVGWQPHNTPAGIQTLLARAMRLYPQLQDWAIQEYWWGFRPATPDELPILGTSPCQNLTLATGHYRNGILLAPITGLLIADLIAAKKSDSLLEHFNYERFYNKSSPAQTNLMITSIINPISPPSSALTEETKADQLIIAGRKFNSRLMTGTGKYNSIPEMQQSIAASGSQIVTVAVRRVQTKAPGHEGLAEALDWTKIWMLPNTAGCQTAEEAIRVARLGREMAKLLGQEENNFVKLEVIPDSKYLLPDPIGTLQAAEQLVKEGFAVLPYINADPLLAKRLEEVGCATVMPLGSPIGSGQGIKNAANIQIIIEEAKVPVVVDAGIGTPSEAAYAMELGADALLINSAIALAKNPVAMGRAMGMATEAGRLAYLAGRMPVKSYASASSPLTGTIS
;
A
#
# COMPACT_ATOMS: atom_id res chain seq x y z
N MET A 1 13.50 -17.88 -33.96
CA MET A 1 14.39 -16.72 -34.09
C MET A 1 14.40 -15.99 -32.75
N ASN A 2 15.57 -15.90 -32.14
CA ASN A 2 15.83 -15.15 -30.91
C ASN A 2 15.51 -13.67 -31.13
N GLY A 3 14.61 -13.11 -30.34
CA GLY A 3 14.25 -11.69 -30.39
C GLY A 3 14.58 -10.98 -29.08
N SER A 4 15.84 -11.05 -28.63
CA SER A 4 16.30 -10.14 -27.58
C SER A 4 16.17 -8.72 -28.13
N SER A 5 15.22 -7.94 -27.64
CA SER A 5 15.07 -6.56 -28.07
C SER A 5 16.20 -5.72 -27.48
N ASP A 6 16.93 -5.01 -28.33
CA ASP A 6 17.96 -4.07 -27.89
C ASP A 6 17.32 -2.87 -27.18
N ILE A 7 17.75 -2.62 -25.94
CA ILE A 7 17.25 -1.54 -25.09
C ILE A 7 18.41 -0.61 -24.74
N LEU A 8 18.23 0.69 -24.98
CA LEU A 8 19.19 1.73 -24.63
C LEU A 8 18.67 2.61 -23.52
N ILE A 9 19.36 2.61 -22.38
CA ILE A 9 19.04 3.47 -21.24
C ILE A 9 19.99 4.66 -21.25
N ILE A 10 19.43 5.87 -21.20
CA ILE A 10 20.16 7.12 -21.16
C ILE A 10 20.16 7.62 -19.71
N GLY A 11 21.30 7.50 -19.03
CA GLY A 11 21.50 7.85 -17.63
C GLY A 11 21.73 6.61 -16.75
N GLY A 12 22.91 6.51 -16.13
CA GLY A 12 23.29 5.43 -15.20
C GLY A 12 23.30 5.85 -13.73
N GLY A 13 22.36 6.69 -13.30
CA GLY A 13 22.08 6.87 -11.87
C GLY A 13 21.31 5.67 -11.30
N VAL A 14 20.94 5.74 -10.01
CA VAL A 14 20.23 4.64 -9.31
C VAL A 14 18.99 4.15 -10.06
N ILE A 15 18.20 5.06 -10.65
CA ILE A 15 16.99 4.73 -11.41
C ILE A 15 17.34 3.95 -12.68
N GLY A 16 18.27 4.47 -13.49
CA GLY A 16 18.66 3.82 -14.74
C GLY A 16 19.28 2.44 -14.52
N LEU A 17 20.10 2.28 -13.47
CA LEU A 17 20.69 0.98 -13.14
C LEU A 17 19.68 0.00 -12.55
N ALA A 18 18.73 0.46 -11.72
CA ALA A 18 17.64 -0.39 -11.24
C ALA A 18 16.78 -0.92 -12.40
N ILE A 19 16.46 -0.07 -13.38
CA ILE A 19 15.75 -0.49 -14.60
C ILE A 19 16.60 -1.46 -15.43
N ALA A 20 17.89 -1.19 -15.58
CA ALA A 20 18.81 -2.04 -16.33
C ALA A 20 18.88 -3.46 -15.75
N LEU A 21 18.99 -3.56 -14.42
CA LEU A 21 19.01 -4.83 -13.68
C LEU A 21 17.72 -5.62 -13.96
N GLU A 22 16.57 -5.00 -13.75
CA GLU A 22 15.26 -5.63 -13.92
C GLU A 22 15.01 -6.09 -15.38
N LEU A 23 15.36 -5.28 -16.38
CA LEU A 23 15.26 -5.67 -17.78
C LEU A 23 16.22 -6.81 -18.14
N LYS A 24 17.43 -6.79 -17.59
CA LYS A 24 18.42 -7.84 -17.85
C LYS A 24 18.00 -9.18 -17.25
N LEU A 25 17.44 -9.18 -16.05
CA LEU A 25 16.87 -10.38 -15.42
C LEU A 25 15.70 -10.98 -16.22
N ARG A 26 14.99 -10.16 -17.01
CA ARG A 26 13.95 -10.59 -17.95
C ARG A 26 14.49 -10.98 -19.34
N GLY A 27 15.81 -11.08 -19.50
CA GLY A 27 16.47 -11.52 -20.74
C GLY A 27 16.70 -10.43 -21.80
N GLY A 28 16.56 -9.15 -21.45
CA GLY A 28 16.82 -8.03 -22.37
C GLY A 28 18.31 -7.82 -22.70
N ALA A 29 18.60 -7.38 -23.93
CA ALA A 29 19.91 -6.85 -24.30
C ALA A 29 19.96 -5.36 -23.95
N VAL A 30 20.63 -5.02 -22.85
CA VAL A 30 20.63 -3.66 -22.30
C VAL A 30 21.99 -3.00 -22.48
N THR A 31 21.97 -1.78 -23.01
CA THR A 31 23.11 -0.84 -22.97
C THR A 31 22.72 0.37 -22.13
N VAL A 32 23.61 0.83 -21.26
CA VAL A 32 23.41 2.03 -20.43
C VAL A 32 24.47 3.06 -20.79
N LEU A 33 24.05 4.26 -21.18
CA LEU A 33 24.95 5.38 -21.46
C LEU A 33 24.97 6.34 -20.27
N THR A 34 26.16 6.64 -19.76
CA THR A 34 26.36 7.55 -18.63
C THR A 34 27.40 8.61 -18.99
N ARG A 35 27.00 9.89 -18.95
CA ARG A 35 27.93 11.02 -19.10
C ARG A 35 28.95 11.05 -17.98
N ASN A 36 28.48 11.20 -16.74
CA ASN A 36 29.31 11.31 -15.55
C ASN A 36 28.51 10.91 -14.32
N LEU A 37 28.93 9.84 -13.63
CA LEU A 37 28.25 9.39 -12.42
C LEU A 37 28.37 10.39 -11.26
N LYS A 38 29.46 11.18 -11.20
CA LYS A 38 29.69 12.18 -10.13
C LYS A 38 28.67 13.31 -10.14
N GLU A 39 28.05 13.56 -11.29
CA GLU A 39 26.97 14.54 -11.40
C GLU A 39 25.64 13.96 -10.93
N ALA A 40 25.47 12.64 -10.85
CA ALA A 40 24.19 12.04 -10.50
C ALA A 40 23.73 12.42 -9.08
N SER A 41 22.46 12.78 -8.96
CA SER A 41 21.81 13.07 -7.67
C SER A 41 21.91 11.91 -6.67
N THR A 42 22.07 10.67 -7.17
CA THR A 42 22.32 9.47 -6.38
C THR A 42 23.44 9.63 -5.37
N LEU A 43 24.59 10.19 -5.76
CA LEU A 43 25.74 10.33 -4.87
C LEU A 43 25.58 11.46 -3.85
N ALA A 44 24.72 12.44 -4.16
CA ALA A 44 24.41 13.55 -3.27
C ALA A 44 23.35 13.21 -2.20
N ALA A 45 22.52 12.18 -2.44
CA ALA A 45 21.45 11.78 -1.53
C ALA A 45 21.96 11.29 -0.17
N ALA A 46 21.08 11.30 0.84
CA ALA A 46 21.34 10.73 2.15
C ALA A 46 20.92 9.25 2.28
N GLY A 47 20.11 8.76 1.34
CA GLY A 47 19.65 7.37 1.33
C GLY A 47 18.59 7.03 2.39
N MET A 48 17.78 8.01 2.83
CA MET A 48 16.63 7.73 3.70
C MET A 48 15.50 7.04 2.90
N LEU A 49 14.82 6.10 3.57
CA LEU A 49 13.67 5.35 3.07
C LEU A 49 12.47 5.71 3.93
N ALA A 50 11.97 6.93 3.73
CA ALA A 50 11.28 7.69 4.77
C ALA A 50 9.88 8.25 4.38
N PRO A 51 8.98 7.47 3.74
CA PRO A 51 7.67 8.00 3.38
C PRO A 51 6.87 8.50 4.59
N GLY A 52 7.02 7.85 5.76
CA GLY A 52 6.36 8.26 6.98
C GLY A 52 6.96 9.53 7.56
N ALA A 53 8.27 9.54 7.80
CA ALA A 53 8.94 10.68 8.43
C ALA A 53 8.92 11.95 7.57
N GLU A 54 8.93 11.82 6.23
CA GLU A 54 8.72 12.94 5.31
C GLU A 54 7.26 13.40 5.22
N GLN A 55 6.33 12.71 5.89
CA GLN A 55 4.89 13.00 5.93
C GLN A 55 4.29 13.14 4.53
N ILE A 56 4.65 12.21 3.62
CA ILE A 56 4.08 12.20 2.28
C ILE A 56 2.56 12.03 2.41
N PRO A 57 1.74 12.93 1.86
CA PRO A 57 0.30 12.90 2.07
C PRO A 57 -0.33 11.68 1.36
N PRO A 58 -1.47 11.17 1.85
CA PRO A 58 -2.26 10.14 1.18
C PRO A 58 -2.52 10.49 -0.29
N SER A 59 -1.84 9.78 -1.19
CA SER A 59 -1.77 10.07 -2.62
C SER A 59 -1.13 8.89 -3.36
N PRO A 60 -1.24 8.83 -4.70
CA PRO A 60 -0.50 7.84 -5.50
C PRO A 60 1.01 7.85 -5.25
N MET A 61 1.57 9.01 -4.87
CA MET A 61 2.99 9.13 -4.50
C MET A 61 3.31 8.37 -3.21
N LEU A 62 2.45 8.49 -2.19
CA LEU A 62 2.60 7.71 -0.95
C LEU A 62 2.49 6.21 -1.25
N ASP A 63 1.50 5.80 -2.07
CA ASP A 63 1.32 4.40 -2.46
C ASP A 63 2.56 3.85 -3.17
N LEU A 64 3.12 4.62 -4.11
CA LEU A 64 4.36 4.25 -4.81
C LEU A 64 5.54 4.13 -3.84
N CYS A 65 5.68 5.06 -2.90
CA CYS A 65 6.74 5.05 -1.89
C CYS A 65 6.62 3.86 -0.92
N LEU A 66 5.42 3.57 -0.41
CA LEU A 66 5.15 2.45 0.49
C LEU A 66 5.40 1.11 -0.21
N ARG A 67 4.92 0.95 -1.45
CA ARG A 67 5.23 -0.22 -2.29
C ARG A 67 6.73 -0.38 -2.47
N SER A 68 7.44 0.70 -2.82
CA SER A 68 8.89 0.63 -3.00
C SER A 68 9.63 0.26 -1.71
N ARG A 69 9.25 0.87 -0.58
CA ARG A 69 9.83 0.56 0.75
C ARG A 69 9.66 -0.92 1.09
N SER A 70 8.52 -1.52 0.78
CA SER A 70 8.27 -2.95 1.02
C SER A 70 9.16 -3.88 0.18
N LEU A 71 9.64 -3.43 -0.98
CA LEU A 71 10.53 -4.21 -1.85
C LEU A 71 11.99 -4.21 -1.37
N TYR A 72 12.40 -3.24 -0.54
CA TYR A 72 13.81 -3.05 -0.18
C TYR A 72 14.50 -4.27 0.42
N PRO A 73 13.93 -4.96 1.43
CA PRO A 73 14.61 -6.08 2.06
C PRO A 73 14.98 -7.19 1.06
N GLU A 74 14.04 -7.56 0.20
CA GLU A 74 14.26 -8.59 -0.82
C GLU A 74 15.17 -8.08 -1.95
N TRP A 75 14.97 -6.85 -2.42
CA TRP A 75 15.76 -6.26 -3.49
C TRP A 75 17.24 -6.13 -3.11
N ILE A 76 17.53 -5.68 -1.89
CA ILE A 76 18.88 -5.62 -1.35
C ILE A 76 19.45 -7.02 -1.18
N GLY A 77 18.71 -7.96 -0.58
CA GLY A 77 19.18 -9.33 -0.41
C GLY A 77 19.60 -9.99 -1.72
N LYS A 78 18.83 -9.80 -2.80
CA LYS A 78 19.19 -10.26 -4.14
C LYS A 78 20.44 -9.58 -4.67
N LEU A 79 20.57 -8.27 -4.49
CA LEU A 79 21.70 -7.49 -5.00
C LEU A 79 23.02 -7.88 -4.31
N GLU A 80 22.99 -8.02 -2.99
CA GLU A 80 24.14 -8.46 -2.18
C GLU A 80 24.49 -9.92 -2.50
N GLN A 81 23.50 -10.80 -2.73
CA GLN A 81 23.73 -12.18 -3.15
C GLN A 81 24.39 -12.27 -4.53
N LEU A 82 23.98 -11.43 -5.47
CA LEU A 82 24.53 -11.41 -6.83
C LEU A 82 25.98 -10.90 -6.88
N THR A 83 26.35 -9.96 -6.00
CA THR A 83 27.62 -9.22 -6.11
C THR A 83 28.61 -9.51 -4.98
N GLY A 84 28.15 -9.98 -3.83
CA GLY A 84 28.93 -10.05 -2.60
C GLY A 84 29.23 -8.68 -1.97
N ILE A 85 28.66 -7.59 -2.48
CA ILE A 85 28.89 -6.22 -2.01
C ILE A 85 27.72 -5.81 -1.11
N SER A 86 28.01 -5.36 0.12
CA SER A 86 27.02 -4.74 1.00
C SER A 86 26.41 -3.51 0.34
N CYS A 87 25.09 -3.33 0.47
CA CYS A 87 24.41 -2.11 0.05
C CYS A 87 24.21 -1.13 1.21
N GLY A 88 24.58 -1.51 2.45
CA GLY A 88 24.43 -0.66 3.62
C GLY A 88 22.97 -0.43 4.03
N TYR A 89 22.05 -1.35 3.69
CA TYR A 89 20.65 -1.26 4.11
C TYR A 89 20.53 -1.44 5.64
N TRP A 90 19.81 -0.52 6.28
CA TRP A 90 19.59 -0.55 7.71
C TRP A 90 18.14 -0.16 8.05
N PRO A 91 17.29 -1.16 8.39
CA PRO A 91 15.91 -0.95 8.86
C PRO A 91 15.92 -0.44 10.31
N SER A 92 16.48 0.75 10.50
CA SER A 92 16.73 1.37 11.80
C SER A 92 15.52 2.10 12.36
N GLY A 93 14.45 2.27 11.57
CA GLY A 93 13.40 3.25 11.84
C GLY A 93 13.92 4.69 11.77
N ILE A 94 12.98 5.63 11.85
CA ILE A 94 13.28 7.06 11.88
C ILE A 94 12.59 7.69 13.09
N LEU A 95 13.37 8.45 13.85
CA LEU A 95 12.88 9.26 14.95
C LEU A 95 12.80 10.71 14.49
N ALA A 96 11.66 11.36 14.72
CA ALA A 96 11.42 12.74 14.29
C ALA A 96 11.15 13.66 15.50
N PRO A 97 12.20 14.15 16.19
CA PRO A 97 12.07 15.09 17.28
C PRO A 97 11.44 16.42 16.84
N VAL A 98 10.66 17.05 17.72
CA VAL A 98 9.99 18.33 17.46
C VAL A 98 10.29 19.35 18.57
N TYR A 99 10.28 20.63 18.20
CA TYR A 99 10.46 21.76 19.14
C TYR A 99 9.14 22.41 19.58
N GLU A 100 8.02 22.00 18.97
CA GLU A 100 6.69 22.54 19.22
C GLU A 100 5.71 21.38 19.41
N ASP A 101 4.68 21.59 20.24
CA ASP A 101 3.63 20.58 20.44
C ASP A 101 2.69 20.57 19.24
N LEU A 102 2.94 19.64 18.32
CA LEU A 102 2.16 19.47 17.10
C LEU A 102 0.96 18.53 17.27
N ARG A 103 0.65 18.09 18.49
CA ARG A 103 -0.46 17.14 18.74
C ARG A 103 -1.85 17.75 18.47
N GLY A 104 -1.95 19.09 18.40
CA GLY A 104 -3.20 19.83 18.19
C GLY A 104 -3.38 20.51 16.82
N SER A 105 -2.35 20.49 15.95
CA SER A 105 -2.37 21.17 14.64
C SER A 105 -2.66 20.26 13.45
N GLY A 106 -2.94 18.97 13.69
CA GLY A 106 -3.37 18.01 12.68
C GLY A 106 -4.81 17.57 12.90
N GLU A 107 -5.74 18.11 12.11
CA GLU A 107 -7.05 17.51 11.91
C GLU A 107 -6.92 16.03 11.48
N ASN A 108 -7.87 15.23 11.96
CA ASN A 108 -8.13 13.84 11.56
C ASN A 108 -7.94 13.62 10.05
N SER A 109 -6.80 13.06 9.63
CA SER A 109 -6.53 12.70 8.23
C SER A 109 -6.25 11.20 8.12
N THR A 110 -7.22 10.53 7.49
CA THR A 110 -7.21 9.24 6.75
C THR A 110 -6.16 8.15 7.03
N ASN A 111 -6.68 6.93 7.15
CA ASN A 111 -6.16 5.69 7.73
C ASN A 111 -5.04 4.91 6.97
N THR A 112 -4.17 5.55 6.20
CA THR A 112 -3.26 4.86 5.23
C THR A 112 -1.75 4.88 5.54
N ILE A 113 -1.29 5.44 6.66
CA ILE A 113 0.13 5.40 7.06
C ILE A 113 0.28 4.46 8.27
N PRO A 114 1.33 3.60 8.37
CA PRO A 114 1.68 2.93 9.62
C PRO A 114 1.80 3.97 10.73
N HIS A 115 0.91 3.91 11.73
CA HIS A 115 0.74 5.02 12.65
C HIS A 115 2.06 5.36 13.34
N PRO A 116 2.60 6.59 13.15
CA PRO A 116 3.75 7.01 13.92
C PRO A 116 3.41 7.02 15.40
N LEU A 117 4.32 6.51 16.22
CA LEU A 117 4.13 6.52 17.67
C LEU A 117 4.67 7.84 18.23
N TRP A 118 3.82 8.60 18.90
CA TRP A 118 4.28 9.76 19.65
C TRP A 118 5.07 9.31 20.88
N LEU A 119 6.27 9.89 21.06
CA LEU A 119 7.11 9.75 22.24
C LEU A 119 7.19 11.11 22.93
N ASP A 120 6.83 11.18 24.20
CA ASP A 120 7.06 12.37 25.02
C ASP A 120 8.57 12.60 25.27
N LYS A 121 8.90 13.72 25.92
CA LYS A 121 10.29 14.15 26.14
C LYS A 121 11.12 13.11 26.89
N GLU A 122 10.56 12.54 27.94
CA GLU A 122 11.22 11.51 28.76
C GLU A 122 11.46 10.25 27.94
N THR A 123 10.43 9.79 27.22
CA THR A 123 10.48 8.56 26.42
C THR A 123 11.43 8.71 25.23
N ILE A 124 11.37 9.82 24.49
CA ILE A 124 12.24 10.03 23.33
C ILE A 124 13.71 10.10 23.74
N ASN A 125 14.02 10.76 24.86
CA ASN A 125 15.38 10.86 25.39
C ASN A 125 15.87 9.53 25.97
N PHE A 126 14.97 8.69 26.49
CA PHE A 126 15.31 7.32 26.88
C PHE A 126 15.74 6.48 25.66
N TYR A 127 14.99 6.55 24.55
CA TYR A 127 15.30 5.80 23.32
C TYR A 127 16.48 6.38 22.54
N GLN A 128 16.69 7.69 22.61
CA GLN A 128 17.81 8.39 22.00
C GLN A 128 18.33 9.46 22.97
N PRO A 129 19.32 9.11 23.81
CA PRO A 129 19.99 10.09 24.65
C PRO A 129 20.77 11.11 23.81
N GLY A 130 20.97 12.30 24.36
CA GLY A 130 21.81 13.34 23.76
C GLY A 130 21.10 14.27 22.77
N LEU A 131 19.76 14.16 22.65
CA LEU A 131 18.96 15.15 21.93
C LEU A 131 19.04 16.53 22.59
N GLY A 132 18.85 17.58 21.80
CA GLY A 132 18.83 18.96 22.27
C GLY A 132 17.78 19.23 23.36
N THR A 133 18.09 20.14 24.28
CA THR A 133 17.21 20.48 25.41
C THR A 133 15.85 21.04 24.99
N ASP A 134 15.79 21.65 23.80
CA ASP A 134 14.60 22.23 23.21
C ASP A 134 13.60 21.19 22.69
N VAL A 135 14.02 19.91 22.56
CA VAL A 135 13.13 18.84 22.11
C VAL A 135 12.02 18.60 23.15
N LEU A 136 10.78 18.62 22.69
CA LEU A 136 9.58 18.41 23.52
C LEU A 136 9.06 16.96 23.47
N GLY A 137 9.50 16.21 22.47
CA GLY A 137 8.99 14.89 22.11
C GLY A 137 9.29 14.62 20.65
N GLY A 138 8.65 13.61 20.07
CA GLY A 138 8.76 13.35 18.65
C GLY A 138 8.02 12.11 18.19
N TRP A 139 8.02 11.91 16.88
CA TRP A 139 7.34 10.80 16.23
C TRP A 139 8.31 9.67 15.91
N TRP A 140 7.88 8.43 16.14
CA TRP A 140 8.63 7.23 15.83
C TRP A 140 8.01 6.50 14.64
N TYR A 141 8.80 6.32 13.59
CA TYR A 141 8.45 5.62 12.35
C TYR A 141 9.25 4.32 12.26
N PRO A 142 8.76 3.20 12.84
CA PRO A 142 9.53 1.96 12.94
C PRO A 142 9.81 1.30 11.59
N GLU A 143 8.94 1.50 10.61
CA GLU A 143 9.07 0.82 9.32
C GLU A 143 9.90 1.60 8.28
N ASP A 144 10.19 2.87 8.56
CA ASP A 144 11.11 3.65 7.75
C ASP A 144 12.55 3.20 8.00
N GLY A 145 13.49 3.63 7.17
CA GLY A 145 14.87 3.22 7.34
C GLY A 145 15.84 4.00 6.48
N GLN A 146 16.96 3.36 6.17
CA GLN A 146 17.99 3.95 5.33
C GLN A 146 18.77 2.89 4.57
N VAL A 147 19.49 3.33 3.55
CA VAL A 147 20.49 2.60 2.80
C VAL A 147 21.69 3.51 2.55
N ASP A 148 22.91 2.97 2.48
CA ASP A 148 24.03 3.77 2.01
C ASP A 148 23.95 3.90 0.49
N ASN A 149 23.63 5.11 0.02
CA ASN A 149 23.47 5.41 -1.40
C ASN A 149 24.75 5.21 -2.22
N ARG A 150 25.94 5.29 -1.59
CA ARG A 150 27.23 5.06 -2.26
C ARG A 150 27.51 3.55 -2.39
N GLU A 151 27.26 2.79 -1.34
CA GLU A 151 27.36 1.31 -1.40
C GLU A 151 26.31 0.71 -2.35
N LEU A 152 25.07 1.22 -2.31
CA LEU A 152 24.00 0.77 -3.19
C LEU A 152 24.33 0.97 -4.67
N ILE A 153 24.87 2.13 -5.05
CA ILE A 153 25.18 2.38 -6.46
C ILE A 153 26.37 1.53 -6.94
N GLU A 154 27.35 1.28 -6.07
CA GLU A 154 28.47 0.38 -6.35
C GLU A 154 27.97 -1.06 -6.59
N ALA A 155 27.13 -1.57 -5.69
CA ALA A 155 26.51 -2.89 -5.83
C ALA A 155 25.65 -2.98 -7.11
N LEU A 156 24.86 -1.95 -7.43
CA LEU A 156 24.07 -1.91 -8.67
C LEU A 156 24.96 -1.93 -9.92
N GLN A 157 26.03 -1.11 -9.95
CA GLN A 157 26.97 -1.10 -11.07
C GLN A 157 27.64 -2.45 -11.25
N GLN A 158 28.01 -3.11 -10.17
CA GLN A 158 28.62 -4.44 -10.21
C GLN A 158 27.62 -5.48 -10.72
N ALA A 159 26.39 -5.51 -10.18
CA ALA A 159 25.37 -6.47 -10.57
C ALA A 159 25.02 -6.39 -12.06
N VAL A 160 24.84 -5.18 -12.60
CA VAL A 160 24.53 -5.05 -14.04
C VAL A 160 25.72 -5.46 -14.92
N LYS A 161 26.96 -5.20 -14.49
CA LYS A 161 28.17 -5.66 -15.20
C LYS A 161 28.27 -7.19 -15.20
N ASP A 162 28.07 -7.83 -14.04
CA ASP A 162 28.14 -9.28 -13.89
C ASP A 162 27.06 -10.01 -14.69
N LEU A 163 25.87 -9.40 -14.80
CA LEU A 163 24.81 -9.91 -15.65
C LEU A 163 25.06 -9.66 -17.14
N GLY A 164 26.06 -8.86 -17.52
CA GLY A 164 26.40 -8.57 -18.92
C GLY A 164 25.60 -7.44 -19.55
N VAL A 165 25.20 -6.42 -18.78
CA VAL A 165 24.73 -5.14 -19.30
C VAL A 165 25.92 -4.36 -19.85
N ASN A 166 25.79 -3.80 -21.04
CA ASN A 166 26.83 -2.98 -21.66
C ASN A 166 26.81 -1.56 -21.10
N LEU A 167 27.56 -1.32 -20.02
CA LEU A 167 27.70 -0.01 -19.41
C LEU A 167 28.77 0.82 -20.14
N LYS A 168 28.38 1.99 -20.68
CA LYS A 168 29.27 2.95 -21.35
C LYS A 168 29.35 4.24 -20.54
N GLU A 169 30.45 4.43 -19.82
CA GLU A 169 30.74 5.64 -19.06
C GLU A 169 31.47 6.67 -19.94
N GLY A 170 31.35 7.97 -19.62
CA GLY A 170 31.94 9.07 -20.38
C GLY A 170 31.23 9.39 -21.71
N VAL A 171 30.06 8.79 -21.97
CA VAL A 171 29.30 8.99 -23.21
C VAL A 171 28.22 10.04 -22.98
N ILE A 172 28.33 11.15 -23.72
CA ILE A 172 27.36 12.25 -23.67
C ILE A 172 26.34 12.02 -24.77
N VAL A 173 25.05 11.91 -24.43
CA VAL A 173 23.98 11.99 -25.42
C VAL A 173 23.71 13.46 -25.71
N GLU A 174 23.87 13.86 -26.96
CA GLU A 174 23.77 15.25 -27.41
C GLU A 174 22.41 15.56 -28.04
N ALA A 175 21.79 14.55 -28.69
CA ALA A 175 20.49 14.70 -29.34
C ALA A 175 19.79 13.36 -29.51
N ILE A 176 18.45 13.40 -29.56
CA ILE A 176 17.58 12.27 -29.91
C ILE A 176 17.03 12.50 -31.31
N GLU A 177 17.30 11.59 -32.23
CA GLU A 177 16.79 11.67 -33.61
C GLU A 177 15.47 10.91 -33.71
N GLN A 178 14.36 11.64 -33.90
CA GLN A 178 13.03 11.05 -34.06
C GLN A 178 12.49 11.24 -35.47
N GLN A 179 11.69 10.27 -35.93
CA GLN A 179 10.88 10.37 -37.13
C GLN A 179 9.54 9.67 -36.91
N ASN A 180 8.43 10.34 -37.23
CA ASN A 180 7.07 9.78 -37.08
C ASN A 180 6.79 9.18 -35.69
N ARG A 181 7.16 9.89 -34.61
CA ARG A 181 7.01 9.45 -33.20
C ARG A 181 7.78 8.17 -32.85
N VAL A 182 8.86 7.87 -33.55
CA VAL A 182 9.77 6.76 -33.26
C VAL A 182 11.20 7.29 -33.24
N ILE A 183 11.95 6.99 -32.18
CA ILE A 183 13.37 7.28 -32.11
C ILE A 183 14.12 6.33 -33.06
N ARG A 184 14.94 6.90 -33.93
CA ARG A 184 15.78 6.17 -34.89
C ARG A 184 17.19 5.97 -34.37
N SER A 185 17.73 7.00 -33.73
CA SER A 185 19.08 6.96 -33.16
C SER A 185 19.20 7.99 -32.02
N VAL A 186 20.22 7.82 -31.19
CA VAL A 186 20.70 8.89 -30.31
C VAL A 186 22.12 9.25 -30.72
N ARG A 187 22.36 10.55 -30.95
CA ARG A 187 23.68 11.07 -31.29
C ARG A 187 24.45 11.33 -30.01
N THR A 188 25.69 10.84 -29.96
CA THR A 188 26.55 10.93 -28.78
C THR A 188 27.94 11.44 -29.13
N SER A 189 28.71 11.77 -28.10
CA SER A 189 30.13 12.16 -28.23
C SER A 189 31.04 11.12 -28.88
N VAL A 190 30.59 9.85 -28.98
CA VAL A 190 31.37 8.73 -29.55
C VAL A 190 30.70 8.09 -30.77
N GLY A 191 29.78 8.82 -31.40
CA GLY A 191 28.99 8.34 -32.55
C GLY A 191 27.53 8.08 -32.19
N SER A 192 26.80 7.46 -33.11
CA SER A 192 25.35 7.25 -32.98
C SER A 192 25.02 5.85 -32.45
N PHE A 193 24.05 5.75 -31.54
CA PHE A 193 23.55 4.48 -31.02
C PHE A 193 22.11 4.22 -31.48
N GLN A 194 21.82 2.97 -31.81
CA GLN A 194 20.49 2.52 -32.21
C GLN A 194 20.01 1.41 -31.25
N ALA A 195 18.71 1.39 -31.00
CA ALA A 195 18.04 0.38 -30.19
C ALA A 195 16.58 0.25 -30.60
N ASN A 196 15.96 -0.87 -30.26
CA ASN A 196 14.53 -1.07 -30.50
C ASN A 196 13.69 -0.26 -29.52
N HIS A 197 14.16 -0.08 -28.29
CA HIS A 197 13.49 0.70 -27.24
C HIS A 197 14.49 1.57 -26.47
N TYR A 198 14.07 2.76 -26.08
CA TYR A 198 14.87 3.74 -25.37
C TYR A 198 14.26 4.08 -24.01
N ILE A 199 15.08 4.38 -23.03
CA ILE A 199 14.64 4.82 -21.70
C ILE A 199 15.38 6.09 -21.33
N LEU A 200 14.65 7.16 -21.01
CA LEU A 200 15.23 8.41 -20.53
C LEU A 200 15.22 8.44 -18.99
N ALA A 201 16.40 8.28 -18.38
CA ALA A 201 16.63 8.27 -16.95
C ALA A 201 17.72 9.28 -16.53
N THR A 202 17.77 10.43 -17.20
CA THR A 202 18.81 11.46 -17.06
C THR A 202 18.57 12.45 -15.92
N GLY A 203 17.71 12.13 -14.94
CA GLY A 203 17.50 12.97 -13.75
C GLY A 203 17.21 14.44 -14.09
N ALA A 204 17.94 15.36 -13.47
CA ALA A 204 17.69 16.80 -13.60
C ALA A 204 18.03 17.35 -14.99
N TRP A 205 18.80 16.59 -15.78
CA TRP A 205 19.21 16.93 -17.15
C TRP A 205 18.19 16.46 -18.21
N ALA A 206 17.06 15.86 -17.81
CA ALA A 206 16.07 15.36 -18.76
C ALA A 206 15.54 16.45 -19.71
N ASN A 207 15.41 17.68 -19.22
CA ASN A 207 14.95 18.82 -20.03
C ASN A 207 15.94 19.24 -21.14
N GLU A 208 17.21 18.84 -21.06
CA GLU A 208 18.20 19.12 -22.12
C GLU A 208 17.97 18.28 -23.39
N LEU A 209 17.30 17.13 -23.25
CA LEU A 209 17.08 16.17 -24.34
C LEU A 209 15.65 16.15 -24.85
N LEU A 210 14.67 16.38 -23.97
CA LEU A 210 13.25 16.47 -24.29
C LEU A 210 12.64 17.59 -23.46
N PRO A 211 11.63 18.34 -23.95
CA PRO A 211 11.10 19.54 -23.28
C PRO A 211 10.23 19.23 -22.05
N LEU A 212 10.69 18.35 -21.15
CA LEU A 212 10.02 17.90 -19.92
C LEU A 212 10.13 18.98 -18.84
N PRO A 213 9.09 19.22 -18.02
CA PRO A 213 9.10 20.23 -16.97
C PRO A 213 9.90 19.73 -15.76
N ILE A 214 11.20 19.55 -15.95
CA ILE A 214 12.15 19.12 -14.93
C ILE A 214 13.21 20.19 -14.77
N TYR A 215 13.51 20.54 -13.51
CA TYR A 215 14.51 21.54 -13.16
C TYR A 215 15.35 21.10 -11.96
N PRO A 216 16.61 21.61 -11.86
CA PRO A 216 17.48 21.27 -10.74
C PRO A 216 17.06 21.99 -9.47
N LYS A 217 16.97 21.24 -8.36
CA LYS A 217 16.84 21.81 -7.01
C LYS A 217 18.07 21.43 -6.18
N LYS A 218 18.92 22.40 -5.87
CA LYS A 218 20.23 22.16 -5.24
C LYS A 218 20.07 21.76 -3.79
N GLY A 219 20.86 20.79 -3.35
CA GLY A 219 21.03 20.44 -1.94
C GLY A 219 22.48 20.32 -1.56
N GLN A 220 22.86 20.99 -0.49
CA GLN A 220 24.16 20.92 0.16
C GLN A 220 24.10 19.95 1.34
N MET A 221 25.24 19.31 1.61
CA MET A 221 25.38 18.22 2.56
C MET A 221 26.71 18.32 3.30
N VAL A 222 26.74 17.80 4.53
CA VAL A 222 27.95 17.68 5.35
C VAL A 222 28.02 16.28 5.93
N SER A 223 29.21 15.75 6.14
CA SER A 223 29.39 14.59 7.02
C SER A 223 30.42 14.87 8.10
N VAL A 224 30.19 14.28 9.25
CA VAL A 224 31.12 14.28 10.39
C VAL A 224 31.47 12.85 10.76
N LYS A 225 32.59 12.68 11.46
CA LYS A 225 33.01 11.39 12.01
C LYS A 225 32.55 11.29 13.45
N VAL A 226 31.76 10.26 13.74
CA VAL A 226 31.42 9.89 15.11
C VAL A 226 32.71 9.48 15.85
N PRO A 227 33.05 10.11 16.98
CA PRO A 227 34.13 9.66 17.84
C PRO A 227 33.76 8.29 18.41
N ASN A 228 34.45 7.24 17.99
CA ASN A 228 34.18 5.89 18.48
C ASN A 228 35.32 5.42 19.36
N SER A 229 34.99 4.94 20.56
CA SER A 229 35.90 4.18 21.40
C SER A 229 35.68 2.69 21.11
N HIS A 230 36.77 1.94 20.94
CA HIS A 230 36.66 0.51 20.65
C HIS A 230 35.69 -0.16 21.64
N HIS A 231 34.72 -0.93 21.12
CA HIS A 231 33.72 -1.70 21.86
C HIS A 231 32.44 -0.97 22.35
N GLN A 232 32.20 0.30 21.97
CA GLN A 232 30.90 0.95 22.21
C GLN A 232 30.01 0.96 20.95
N PRO A 233 28.68 0.80 21.07
CA PRO A 233 27.76 1.02 19.97
C PRO A 233 27.79 2.50 19.54
N LEU A 234 27.45 2.78 18.27
CA LEU A 234 27.32 4.15 17.79
C LEU A 234 26.27 4.90 18.64
N PRO A 235 26.51 6.17 18.98
CA PRO A 235 25.59 6.98 19.78
C PRO A 235 24.25 7.23 19.07
N LEU A 236 24.27 7.25 17.73
CA LEU A 236 23.09 7.28 16.88
C LEU A 236 22.97 5.96 16.12
N GLN A 237 21.90 5.22 16.39
CA GLN A 237 21.56 3.97 15.67
C GLN A 237 20.30 4.11 14.81
N LYS A 238 19.67 5.28 14.84
CA LYS A 238 18.44 5.62 14.11
C LYS A 238 18.67 6.93 13.38
N VAL A 239 17.96 7.12 12.28
CA VAL A 239 17.92 8.43 11.62
C VAL A 239 17.16 9.40 12.52
N LEU A 240 17.70 10.61 12.67
CA LEU A 240 16.97 11.73 13.26
C LEU A 240 16.45 12.61 12.14
N PHE A 241 15.14 12.81 12.07
CA PHE A 241 14.47 13.69 11.12
C PHE A 241 13.88 14.88 11.87
N GLY A 242 14.69 15.92 12.06
CA GLY A 242 14.29 17.12 12.80
C GLY A 242 13.74 18.24 11.91
N PRO A 243 13.31 19.36 12.51
CA PRO A 243 12.81 20.51 11.76
C PRO A 243 13.90 21.06 10.81
N GLU A 244 13.65 20.90 9.52
CA GLU A 244 14.53 21.31 8.42
C GLU A 244 15.97 20.78 8.47
N THR A 245 16.17 19.60 9.06
CA THR A 245 17.45 18.89 9.08
C THR A 245 17.25 17.39 9.32
N TYR A 246 18.18 16.57 8.87
CA TYR A 246 18.24 15.16 9.19
C TYR A 246 19.67 14.70 9.44
N LEU A 247 19.81 13.74 10.35
CA LEU A 247 21.07 13.13 10.76
C LEU A 247 20.98 11.62 10.50
N VAL A 248 21.76 11.13 9.54
CA VAL A 248 21.69 9.74 9.06
C VAL A 248 22.99 9.02 9.44
N PRO A 249 22.98 8.15 10.48
CA PRO A 249 24.18 7.45 10.91
C PRO A 249 24.52 6.28 9.98
N ARG A 250 25.81 6.11 9.68
CA ARG A 250 26.36 4.96 8.96
C ARG A 250 27.14 4.05 9.89
N ARG A 251 27.17 2.75 9.55
CA ARG A 251 27.86 1.73 10.34
C ARG A 251 29.38 1.91 10.38
N ASP A 252 29.95 2.57 9.37
CA ASP A 252 31.36 2.94 9.32
C ASP A 252 31.73 4.17 10.19
N GLY A 253 30.76 4.71 10.93
CA GLY A 253 30.93 5.85 11.83
C GLY A 253 30.85 7.22 11.15
N ARG A 254 30.47 7.30 9.86
CA ARG A 254 30.02 8.58 9.29
C ARG A 254 28.65 8.95 9.83
N LEU A 255 28.43 10.24 10.10
CA LEU A 255 27.09 10.81 10.28
C LEU A 255 26.85 11.82 9.17
N ILE A 256 25.82 11.57 8.37
CA ILE A 256 25.42 12.43 7.25
C ILE A 256 24.43 13.48 7.76
N ILE A 257 24.68 14.74 7.43
CA ILE A 257 23.87 15.90 7.79
C ILE A 257 23.33 16.51 6.51
N GLY A 258 22.01 16.64 6.42
CA GLY A 258 21.38 17.29 5.29
C GLY A 258 20.03 17.89 5.64
N ALA A 259 19.42 18.66 4.75
CA ALA A 259 20.04 19.27 3.59
C ALA A 259 19.46 20.66 3.35
N THR A 260 20.20 21.48 2.61
CA THR A 260 19.59 22.66 2.00
C THR A 260 18.68 22.23 0.83
N SER A 261 17.80 23.15 0.45
CA SER A 261 16.92 23.02 -0.70
C SER A 261 16.80 24.38 -1.37
N GLU A 262 17.49 24.57 -2.49
CA GLU A 262 17.74 25.88 -3.09
C GLU A 262 17.31 25.93 -4.57
N ASP A 263 16.51 26.94 -4.91
CA ASP A 263 16.06 27.23 -6.28
C ASP A 263 17.04 28.22 -6.95
N VAL A 264 18.27 27.76 -7.19
CA VAL A 264 19.40 28.57 -7.71
C VAL A 264 19.87 28.13 -9.11
N GLY A 265 19.07 27.29 -9.79
CA GLY A 265 19.44 26.70 -11.08
C GLY A 265 20.65 25.77 -10.97
N TRP A 266 21.56 25.84 -11.94
CA TRP A 266 22.74 24.98 -12.05
C TRP A 266 23.97 25.50 -11.29
N GLN A 267 23.80 26.33 -10.26
CA GLN A 267 24.93 26.89 -9.50
C GLN A 267 25.64 25.81 -8.65
N PRO A 268 26.91 25.45 -8.95
CA PRO A 268 27.62 24.39 -8.25
C PRO A 268 28.12 24.85 -6.87
N HIS A 269 28.82 23.94 -6.18
CA HIS A 269 29.56 24.14 -4.92
C HIS A 269 28.73 24.39 -3.67
N ASN A 270 29.34 24.12 -2.52
CA ASN A 270 28.78 24.49 -1.23
C ASN A 270 29.02 25.98 -0.93
N THR A 271 28.17 26.58 -0.12
CA THR A 271 28.29 27.96 0.35
C THR A 271 28.55 27.97 1.86
N PRO A 272 29.37 28.90 2.38
CA PRO A 272 29.58 29.03 3.82
C PRO A 272 28.26 29.16 4.61
N ALA A 273 27.30 29.93 4.09
CA ALA A 273 25.99 30.11 4.71
C ALA A 273 25.16 28.80 4.75
N GLY A 274 25.19 28.00 3.68
CA GLY A 274 24.53 26.70 3.64
C GLY A 274 25.14 25.73 4.66
N ILE A 275 26.47 25.62 4.69
CA ILE A 275 27.19 24.76 5.63
C ILE A 275 26.96 25.19 7.08
N GLN A 276 27.04 26.50 7.37
CA GLN A 276 26.74 27.04 8.69
C GLN A 276 25.32 26.70 9.13
N THR A 277 24.33 26.84 8.24
CA THR A 277 22.93 26.52 8.52
C THR A 277 22.75 25.03 8.86
N LEU A 278 23.37 24.14 8.09
CA LEU A 278 23.30 22.69 8.33
C LEU A 278 23.91 22.32 9.68
N LEU A 279 25.11 22.82 9.98
CA LEU A 279 25.79 22.55 11.25
C LEU A 279 25.03 23.13 12.44
N ALA A 280 24.51 24.36 12.34
CA ALA A 280 23.72 24.97 13.39
C ALA A 280 22.47 24.15 13.73
N ARG A 281 21.72 23.70 12.72
CA ARG A 281 20.53 22.86 12.92
C ARG A 281 20.88 21.48 13.48
N ALA A 282 21.96 20.87 12.99
CA ALA A 282 22.44 19.59 13.48
C ALA A 282 22.88 19.65 14.95
N MET A 283 23.65 20.66 15.34
CA MET A 283 24.07 20.86 16.74
C MET A 283 22.90 21.21 17.65
N ARG A 284 21.90 21.95 17.16
CA ARG A 284 20.67 22.18 17.94
C ARG A 284 19.92 20.87 18.21
N LEU A 285 19.81 20.01 17.20
CA LEU A 285 19.11 18.72 17.32
C LEU A 285 19.89 17.71 18.16
N TYR A 286 21.21 17.65 18.00
CA TYR A 286 22.12 16.71 18.67
C TYR A 286 23.42 17.41 19.11
N PRO A 287 23.44 18.09 20.27
CA PRO A 287 24.54 18.97 20.69
C PRO A 287 25.92 18.33 20.77
N GLN A 288 26.00 17.02 21.04
CA GLN A 288 27.28 16.30 21.10
C GLN A 288 28.08 16.39 19.79
N LEU A 289 27.41 16.66 18.66
CA LEU A 289 28.02 16.80 17.34
C LEU A 289 29.03 17.95 17.25
N GLN A 290 28.93 18.96 18.13
CA GLN A 290 29.78 20.16 18.08
C GLN A 290 31.28 19.86 18.14
N ASP A 291 31.66 18.74 18.77
CA ASP A 291 33.06 18.34 18.98
C ASP A 291 33.52 17.26 17.98
N TRP A 292 32.69 16.93 16.99
CA TRP A 292 32.96 15.85 16.04
C TRP A 292 33.70 16.38 14.80
N ALA A 293 34.68 15.61 14.32
CA ALA A 293 35.49 16.02 13.19
C ALA A 293 34.67 16.04 11.89
N ILE A 294 34.66 17.18 11.19
CA ILE A 294 34.06 17.28 9.85
C ILE A 294 34.89 16.46 8.86
N GLN A 295 34.23 15.68 8.01
CA GLN A 295 34.86 14.77 7.05
C GLN A 295 34.74 15.29 5.61
N GLU A 296 33.52 15.64 5.19
CA GLU A 296 33.23 15.93 3.79
C GLU A 296 32.13 16.99 3.66
N TYR A 297 32.24 17.81 2.62
CA TYR A 297 31.18 18.68 2.13
C TYR A 297 30.90 18.34 0.67
N TRP A 298 29.63 18.16 0.30
CA TRP A 298 29.24 17.91 -1.09
C TRP A 298 27.86 18.47 -1.38
N TRP A 299 27.49 18.48 -2.66
CA TRP A 299 26.22 19.03 -3.13
C TRP A 299 25.73 18.21 -4.33
N GLY A 300 24.45 18.39 -4.68
CA GLY A 300 23.88 17.83 -5.91
C GLY A 300 22.55 18.46 -6.31
N PHE A 301 22.08 18.12 -7.51
CA PHE A 301 20.84 18.64 -8.07
C PHE A 301 19.75 17.57 -8.06
N ARG A 302 18.69 17.80 -7.29
CA ARG A 302 17.50 16.95 -7.30
C ARG A 302 16.68 17.22 -8.56
N PRO A 303 16.16 16.18 -9.24
CA PRO A 303 15.32 16.36 -10.42
C PRO A 303 13.89 16.71 -9.99
N ALA A 304 13.58 18.00 -9.84
CA ALA A 304 12.27 18.46 -9.41
C ALA A 304 11.33 18.67 -10.60
N THR A 305 10.05 18.42 -10.38
CA THR A 305 8.92 18.73 -11.28
C THR A 305 8.00 19.75 -10.59
N PRO A 306 7.12 20.46 -11.31
CA PRO A 306 6.22 21.46 -10.72
C PRO A 306 5.29 20.93 -9.63
N ASP A 307 4.92 19.65 -9.70
CA ASP A 307 4.07 18.96 -8.74
C ASP A 307 4.85 18.05 -7.77
N GLU A 308 6.18 18.07 -7.86
CA GLU A 308 7.11 17.23 -7.10
C GLU A 308 6.93 15.70 -7.28
N LEU A 309 6.13 15.28 -8.27
CA LEU A 309 5.91 13.88 -8.64
C LEU A 309 6.86 13.45 -9.77
N PRO A 310 7.31 12.18 -9.79
CA PRO A 310 8.15 11.68 -10.88
C PRO A 310 7.40 11.65 -12.22
N ILE A 311 8.16 11.59 -13.31
CA ILE A 311 7.66 11.34 -14.67
C ILE A 311 8.05 9.92 -15.05
N LEU A 312 7.07 9.02 -15.08
CA LEU A 312 7.23 7.59 -15.32
C LEU A 312 6.31 7.14 -16.47
N GLY A 313 6.73 6.12 -17.21
CA GLY A 313 5.89 5.41 -18.17
C GLY A 313 6.08 5.87 -19.62
N THR A 314 5.01 5.84 -20.40
CA THR A 314 5.05 6.13 -21.85
C THR A 314 5.45 7.58 -22.15
N SER A 315 5.84 7.83 -23.39
CA SER A 315 6.23 9.15 -23.88
C SER A 315 5.52 9.46 -25.22
N PRO A 316 5.68 10.67 -25.80
CA PRO A 316 5.19 10.96 -27.15
C PRO A 316 5.76 10.04 -28.23
N CYS A 317 6.91 9.41 -27.98
CA CYS A 317 7.55 8.45 -28.87
C CYS A 317 7.21 7.01 -28.47
N GLN A 318 6.78 6.20 -29.43
CA GLN A 318 6.27 4.84 -29.21
C GLN A 318 7.32 3.90 -28.60
N ASN A 319 8.59 4.10 -28.94
CA ASN A 319 9.71 3.30 -28.47
C ASN A 319 10.57 4.03 -27.44
N LEU A 320 9.99 4.97 -26.69
CA LEU A 320 10.65 5.68 -25.60
C LEU A 320 9.81 5.62 -24.33
N THR A 321 10.46 5.27 -23.23
CA THR A 321 9.90 5.27 -21.88
C THR A 321 10.63 6.31 -21.01
N LEU A 322 9.89 7.03 -20.18
CA LEU A 322 10.42 8.04 -19.26
C LEU A 322 10.53 7.45 -17.85
N ALA A 323 11.63 7.76 -17.15
CA ALA A 323 11.83 7.41 -15.75
C ALA A 323 12.74 8.44 -15.07
N THR A 324 12.19 9.59 -14.72
CA THR A 324 12.95 10.72 -14.13
C THR A 324 12.06 11.56 -13.19
N GLY A 325 12.56 12.66 -12.63
CA GLY A 325 11.76 13.59 -11.82
C GLY A 325 11.52 13.16 -10.38
N HIS A 326 12.26 12.19 -9.84
CA HIS A 326 12.02 11.64 -8.49
C HIS A 326 12.35 12.58 -7.32
N TYR A 327 12.69 13.84 -7.57
CA TYR A 327 13.03 14.87 -6.58
C TYR A 327 13.86 14.35 -5.39
N ARG A 328 13.25 14.19 -4.22
CA ARG A 328 13.90 13.74 -2.97
C ARG A 328 13.84 12.22 -2.74
N ASN A 329 13.00 11.52 -3.49
CA ASN A 329 12.65 10.11 -3.25
C ASN A 329 13.29 9.15 -4.25
N GLY A 330 14.26 9.59 -5.05
CA GLY A 330 14.88 8.76 -6.08
C GLY A 330 15.61 7.51 -5.57
N ILE A 331 16.21 7.56 -4.37
CA ILE A 331 16.75 6.34 -3.74
C ILE A 331 15.59 5.42 -3.41
N LEU A 332 14.68 5.85 -2.52
CA LEU A 332 13.48 5.11 -2.09
C LEU A 332 12.68 4.51 -3.25
N LEU A 333 12.54 5.21 -4.37
CA LEU A 333 11.72 4.77 -5.50
C LEU A 333 12.47 3.92 -6.53
N ALA A 334 13.77 3.67 -6.37
CA ALA A 334 14.55 2.92 -7.34
C ALA A 334 14.04 1.48 -7.56
N PRO A 335 13.74 0.67 -6.52
CA PRO A 335 13.25 -0.70 -6.71
C PRO A 335 11.93 -0.73 -7.49
N ILE A 336 10.92 0.04 -7.04
CA ILE A 336 9.61 0.03 -7.71
C ILE A 336 9.67 0.61 -9.12
N THR A 337 10.49 1.66 -9.34
CA THR A 337 10.66 2.24 -10.68
C THR A 337 11.28 1.22 -11.62
N GLY A 338 12.32 0.50 -11.17
CA GLY A 338 12.94 -0.59 -11.93
C GLY A 338 11.92 -1.65 -12.34
N LEU A 339 11.14 -2.13 -11.36
CA LEU A 339 10.14 -3.17 -11.56
C LEU A 339 9.05 -2.74 -12.55
N LEU A 340 8.39 -1.61 -12.30
CA LEU A 340 7.25 -1.16 -13.09
C LEU A 340 7.63 -0.82 -14.54
N ILE A 341 8.79 -0.18 -14.73
CA ILE A 341 9.27 0.17 -16.07
C ILE A 341 9.69 -1.09 -16.84
N ALA A 342 10.33 -2.06 -16.19
CA ALA A 342 10.69 -3.32 -16.83
C ALA A 342 9.44 -4.13 -17.23
N ASP A 343 8.41 -4.18 -16.38
CA ASP A 343 7.14 -4.84 -16.69
C ASP A 343 6.39 -4.17 -17.85
N LEU A 344 6.38 -2.83 -17.89
CA LEU A 344 5.80 -2.08 -19.00
C LEU A 344 6.47 -2.41 -20.34
N ILE A 345 7.80 -2.52 -20.35
CA ILE A 345 8.58 -2.72 -21.58
C ILE A 345 8.56 -4.19 -22.03
N ALA A 346 8.92 -5.11 -21.13
CA ALA A 346 9.16 -6.51 -21.45
C ALA A 346 7.88 -7.37 -21.42
N ALA A 347 7.01 -7.15 -20.43
CA ALA A 347 5.78 -7.93 -20.27
C ALA A 347 4.55 -7.25 -20.90
N LYS A 348 4.68 -6.02 -21.41
CA LYS A 348 3.56 -5.17 -21.87
C LYS A 348 2.46 -5.03 -20.82
N LYS A 349 2.84 -5.12 -19.54
CA LYS A 349 1.95 -5.03 -18.39
C LYS A 349 2.11 -3.65 -17.78
N SER A 350 1.08 -2.81 -17.89
CA SER A 350 1.06 -1.50 -17.24
C SER A 350 0.42 -1.62 -15.86
N ASP A 351 1.09 -1.06 -14.85
CA ASP A 351 0.54 -0.86 -13.52
C ASP A 351 -0.27 0.44 -13.49
N SER A 352 -1.44 0.43 -12.85
CA SER A 352 -2.33 1.60 -12.78
C SER A 352 -1.68 2.81 -12.07
N LEU A 353 -0.67 2.60 -11.21
CA LEU A 353 0.07 3.72 -10.62
C LEU A 353 0.79 4.57 -11.67
N LEU A 354 1.27 3.97 -12.77
CA LEU A 354 2.02 4.71 -13.79
C LEU A 354 1.19 5.81 -14.46
N GLU A 355 -0.14 5.68 -14.50
CA GLU A 355 -1.05 6.69 -15.07
C GLU A 355 -0.94 8.03 -14.35
N HIS A 356 -0.73 8.01 -13.02
CA HIS A 356 -0.60 9.20 -12.19
C HIS A 356 0.74 9.93 -12.39
N PHE A 357 1.73 9.24 -12.95
CA PHE A 357 3.09 9.75 -13.16
C PHE A 357 3.39 9.99 -14.64
N ASN A 358 2.39 9.89 -15.52
CA ASN A 358 2.57 10.12 -16.96
C ASN A 358 2.92 11.59 -17.26
N TYR A 359 3.74 11.84 -18.28
CA TYR A 359 4.16 13.19 -18.68
C TYR A 359 2.99 14.06 -19.17
N GLU A 360 1.91 13.47 -19.70
CA GLU A 360 0.77 14.18 -20.30
C GLU A 360 0.04 15.12 -19.32
N ARG A 361 0.17 14.85 -18.00
CA ARG A 361 -0.40 15.71 -16.95
C ARG A 361 0.09 17.16 -17.00
N PHE A 362 1.22 17.42 -17.67
CA PHE A 362 1.77 18.77 -17.85
C PHE A 362 1.38 19.45 -19.16
N TYR A 363 0.90 18.71 -20.16
CA TYR A 363 0.69 19.23 -21.53
C TYR A 363 -0.77 19.27 -21.96
N ASN A 364 -1.69 18.64 -21.22
CA ASN A 364 -3.12 18.79 -21.46
C ASN A 364 -3.64 20.14 -20.97
N LYS A 365 -3.36 21.19 -21.76
CA LYS A 365 -4.11 22.45 -21.85
C LYS A 365 -4.38 22.76 -23.34
N SER A 366 -5.68 22.77 -23.72
CA SER A 366 -6.33 23.40 -24.91
C SER A 366 -6.94 22.47 -26.00
N SER A 367 -8.26 22.61 -26.22
CA SER A 367 -9.13 22.18 -27.35
C SER A 367 -8.80 22.93 -28.69
N PRO A 368 -9.56 22.86 -29.83
CA PRO A 368 -10.78 22.09 -30.19
C PRO A 368 -10.88 21.50 -31.64
N ALA A 369 -11.97 20.74 -31.84
CA ALA A 369 -12.78 20.52 -33.07
C ALA A 369 -12.24 19.70 -34.26
N GLN A 370 -12.94 18.59 -34.54
CA GLN A 370 -13.60 18.45 -35.84
C GLN A 370 -14.96 17.75 -35.71
N THR A 371 -15.97 18.52 -36.11
CA THR A 371 -17.40 18.26 -36.14
C THR A 371 -17.74 17.40 -37.35
N ASN A 372 -18.67 16.45 -37.20
CA ASN A 372 -19.61 16.14 -38.26
C ASN A 372 -21.03 16.28 -37.70
N LEU A 373 -21.75 17.24 -38.28
CA LEU A 373 -23.14 17.54 -38.00
C LEU A 373 -24.05 16.43 -38.52
N MET A 374 -25.08 16.11 -37.75
CA MET A 374 -26.44 16.14 -38.30
C MET A 374 -27.39 16.78 -37.29
N ILE A 375 -28.02 17.85 -37.76
CA ILE A 375 -29.13 18.55 -37.12
C ILE A 375 -30.41 17.87 -37.57
N THR A 376 -31.24 17.44 -36.63
CA THR A 376 -32.69 17.53 -36.77
C THR A 376 -33.28 17.88 -35.42
N SER A 377 -33.82 19.10 -35.35
CA SER A 377 -34.72 19.61 -34.34
C SER A 377 -36.05 18.83 -34.38
N ILE A 378 -36.61 18.56 -33.19
CA ILE A 378 -38.02 18.79 -32.83
C ILE A 378 -38.10 18.66 -31.30
N ILE A 379 -38.49 19.75 -30.65
CA ILE A 379 -38.91 19.79 -29.25
C ILE A 379 -40.37 19.33 -29.22
N ASN A 380 -40.70 18.35 -28.40
CA ASN A 380 -42.02 18.19 -27.81
C ASN A 380 -41.92 17.50 -26.43
N PRO A 381 -42.83 17.83 -25.49
CA PRO A 381 -42.69 17.49 -24.08
C PRO A 381 -43.13 16.04 -23.82
N ILE A 382 -42.28 15.26 -23.14
CA ILE A 382 -42.60 13.89 -22.74
C ILE A 382 -43.13 13.91 -21.30
N SER A 383 -44.44 13.66 -21.18
CA SER A 383 -45.07 13.05 -19.99
C SER A 383 -44.68 11.57 -19.90
N PRO A 384 -44.75 10.93 -18.72
CA PRO A 384 -43.89 9.80 -18.37
C PRO A 384 -44.29 8.52 -19.11
N PRO A 385 -43.34 7.67 -19.55
CA PRO A 385 -43.67 6.32 -19.92
C PRO A 385 -43.64 5.41 -18.68
N SER A 386 -44.83 4.89 -18.43
CA SER A 386 -45.11 3.61 -17.77
C SER A 386 -44.27 2.47 -18.33
N SER A 387 -43.84 1.58 -17.43
CA SER A 387 -43.69 0.13 -17.59
C SER A 387 -43.06 -0.41 -18.90
N ALA A 388 -41.76 -0.65 -18.88
CA ALA A 388 -41.12 -1.79 -19.55
C ALA A 388 -39.66 -1.94 -19.08
N LEU A 389 -39.47 -2.47 -17.88
CA LEU A 389 -38.24 -3.18 -17.50
C LEU A 389 -38.66 -4.49 -16.86
N THR A 390 -39.28 -5.35 -17.67
CA THR A 390 -39.35 -6.79 -17.40
C THR A 390 -38.22 -7.44 -18.20
N GLU A 391 -36.98 -7.22 -17.75
CA GLU A 391 -36.02 -8.31 -17.77
C GLU A 391 -36.11 -8.94 -16.38
N GLU A 392 -36.36 -10.24 -16.33
CA GLU A 392 -36.35 -11.01 -15.09
C GLU A 392 -35.00 -10.80 -14.38
N THR A 393 -34.98 -9.92 -13.40
CA THR A 393 -33.89 -9.82 -12.43
C THR A 393 -33.82 -11.17 -11.75
N LYS A 394 -32.83 -12.00 -12.13
CA LYS A 394 -32.46 -13.16 -11.31
C LYS A 394 -32.30 -12.65 -9.89
N ALA A 395 -33.13 -13.15 -8.97
CA ALA A 395 -33.10 -12.71 -7.59
C ALA A 395 -31.66 -12.87 -7.05
N ASP A 396 -31.03 -11.76 -6.65
CA ASP A 396 -29.66 -11.72 -6.12
C ASP A 396 -29.61 -12.27 -4.68
N GLN A 397 -29.99 -13.55 -4.54
CA GLN A 397 -30.00 -14.25 -3.25
C GLN A 397 -28.61 -14.79 -2.91
N LEU A 398 -28.26 -14.75 -1.62
CA LEU A 398 -27.07 -15.40 -1.10
C LEU A 398 -27.28 -16.91 -1.06
N ILE A 399 -26.34 -17.68 -1.61
CA ILE A 399 -26.38 -19.15 -1.59
C ILE A 399 -25.11 -19.67 -0.94
N ILE A 400 -25.24 -20.39 0.18
CA ILE A 400 -24.12 -21.07 0.86
C ILE A 400 -24.48 -22.54 1.01
N ALA A 401 -23.60 -23.43 0.54
CA ALA A 401 -23.81 -24.88 0.56
C ALA A 401 -25.22 -25.31 0.06
N GLY A 402 -25.71 -24.67 -1.01
CA GLY A 402 -27.01 -24.95 -1.61
C GLY A 402 -28.22 -24.33 -0.91
N ARG A 403 -28.06 -23.72 0.28
CA ARG A 403 -29.14 -23.04 1.01
C ARG A 403 -29.21 -21.56 0.62
N LYS A 404 -30.43 -21.07 0.37
CA LYS A 404 -30.71 -19.69 -0.03
C LYS A 404 -31.02 -18.80 1.19
N PHE A 405 -30.49 -17.59 1.19
CA PHE A 405 -30.73 -16.56 2.20
C PHE A 405 -31.09 -15.23 1.51
N ASN A 406 -32.03 -14.51 2.12
CA ASN A 406 -32.44 -13.17 1.69
C ASN A 406 -31.58 -12.08 2.35
N SER A 407 -31.00 -12.37 3.51
CA SER A 407 -30.07 -11.47 4.20
C SER A 407 -28.62 -11.85 3.93
N ARG A 408 -27.81 -10.84 3.68
CA ARG A 408 -26.35 -10.93 3.52
C ARG A 408 -25.58 -10.56 4.79
N LEU A 409 -26.30 -10.22 5.88
CA LEU A 409 -25.70 -9.93 7.17
C LEU A 409 -25.85 -11.12 8.11
N MET A 410 -24.71 -11.64 8.56
CA MET A 410 -24.60 -12.62 9.64
C MET A 410 -24.23 -11.91 10.94
N THR A 411 -24.80 -12.34 12.05
CA THR A 411 -24.55 -11.76 13.38
C THR A 411 -24.20 -12.86 14.39
N GLY A 412 -23.93 -12.52 15.64
CA GLY A 412 -23.65 -13.50 16.69
C GLY A 412 -24.45 -13.25 17.96
N THR A 413 -24.27 -14.12 18.95
CA THR A 413 -24.97 -14.05 20.24
C THR A 413 -24.11 -13.55 21.40
N GLY A 414 -22.81 -13.30 21.17
CA GLY A 414 -21.88 -12.93 22.23
C GLY A 414 -21.85 -11.42 22.52
N LYS A 415 -21.58 -11.07 23.80
CA LYS A 415 -21.25 -9.72 24.30
C LYS A 415 -22.40 -8.71 24.45
N TYR A 416 -23.66 -9.15 24.35
CA TYR A 416 -24.82 -8.30 24.67
C TYR A 416 -25.03 -8.17 26.19
N ASN A 417 -25.68 -7.09 26.63
CA ASN A 417 -25.97 -6.88 28.05
C ASN A 417 -27.13 -7.75 28.55
N SER A 418 -28.04 -8.15 27.66
CA SER A 418 -29.19 -9.01 27.99
C SER A 418 -29.69 -9.82 26.78
N ILE A 419 -30.40 -10.92 27.05
CA ILE A 419 -31.03 -11.75 26.00
C ILE A 419 -32.09 -10.96 25.19
N PRO A 420 -33.01 -10.18 25.79
CA PRO A 420 -33.98 -9.39 25.02
C PRO A 420 -33.32 -8.37 24.07
N GLU A 421 -32.25 -7.72 24.51
CA GLU A 421 -31.49 -6.79 23.67
C GLU A 421 -30.86 -7.50 22.47
N MET A 422 -30.25 -8.68 22.70
CA MET A 422 -29.72 -9.54 21.64
C MET A 422 -30.82 -9.94 20.64
N GLN A 423 -31.97 -10.44 21.11
CA GLN A 423 -33.10 -10.83 20.26
C GLN A 423 -33.58 -9.67 19.38
N GLN A 424 -33.80 -8.50 20.00
CA GLN A 424 -34.26 -7.31 19.29
C GLN A 424 -33.22 -6.83 18.28
N SER A 425 -31.93 -6.90 18.60
CA SER A 425 -30.85 -6.50 17.71
C SER A 425 -30.72 -7.42 16.50
N ILE A 426 -30.76 -8.74 16.71
CA ILE A 426 -30.77 -9.73 15.62
C ILE A 426 -31.98 -9.50 14.71
N ALA A 427 -33.18 -9.37 15.27
CA ALA A 427 -34.38 -9.10 14.51
C ALA A 427 -34.31 -7.78 13.73
N ALA A 428 -33.81 -6.72 14.36
CA ALA A 428 -33.68 -5.40 13.73
C ALA A 428 -32.64 -5.38 12.60
N SER A 429 -31.61 -6.22 12.68
CA SER A 429 -30.59 -6.38 11.63
C SER A 429 -31.08 -7.12 10.39
N GLY A 430 -32.19 -7.86 10.50
CA GLY A 430 -32.67 -8.74 9.44
C GLY A 430 -31.76 -9.95 9.21
N SER A 431 -30.83 -10.25 10.12
CA SER A 431 -29.90 -11.37 9.98
C SER A 431 -30.63 -12.71 10.01
N GLN A 432 -30.30 -13.58 9.05
CA GLN A 432 -30.87 -14.94 8.95
C GLN A 432 -29.88 -16.03 9.33
N ILE A 433 -28.61 -15.69 9.53
CA ILE A 433 -27.56 -16.60 9.97
C ILE A 433 -26.95 -16.03 11.25
N VAL A 434 -27.05 -16.77 12.35
CA VAL A 434 -26.56 -16.33 13.65
C VAL A 434 -25.51 -17.31 14.16
N THR A 435 -24.32 -16.79 14.48
CA THR A 435 -23.22 -17.60 14.98
C THR A 435 -23.29 -17.81 16.50
N VAL A 436 -23.04 -19.06 16.92
CA VAL A 436 -23.12 -19.50 18.32
C VAL A 436 -21.84 -20.24 18.72
N ALA A 437 -21.25 -19.82 19.83
CA ALA A 437 -20.07 -20.47 20.40
C ALA A 437 -20.46 -21.76 21.15
N VAL A 438 -20.07 -22.91 20.60
CA VAL A 438 -20.46 -24.24 21.10
C VAL A 438 -19.98 -24.49 22.54
N ARG A 439 -18.77 -24.04 22.89
CA ARG A 439 -18.19 -24.22 24.24
C ARG A 439 -19.00 -23.54 25.36
N ARG A 440 -19.74 -22.47 25.04
CA ARG A 440 -20.51 -21.69 26.03
C ARG A 440 -21.87 -22.31 26.39
N VAL A 441 -22.35 -23.26 25.60
CA VAL A 441 -23.62 -23.97 25.86
C VAL A 441 -23.42 -25.15 26.82
N GLN A 442 -22.21 -25.72 26.88
CA GLN A 442 -21.87 -26.85 27.76
C GLN A 442 -21.55 -26.43 29.20
N THR A 443 -21.02 -25.23 29.38
CA THR A 443 -20.72 -24.67 30.70
C THR A 443 -21.95 -23.88 31.12
N LYS A 444 -22.61 -24.24 32.23
CA LYS A 444 -23.68 -23.43 32.87
C LYS A 444 -23.12 -22.11 33.42
N ALA A 445 -22.42 -21.36 32.59
CA ALA A 445 -21.84 -20.07 32.93
C ALA A 445 -22.97 -19.05 33.12
N PRO A 446 -22.88 -18.15 34.12
CA PRO A 446 -23.89 -17.12 34.35
C PRO A 446 -24.18 -16.34 33.05
N GLY A 447 -25.46 -16.24 32.68
CA GLY A 447 -25.93 -15.54 31.45
C GLY A 447 -26.22 -16.42 30.23
N HIS A 448 -26.06 -17.75 30.31
CA HIS A 448 -26.23 -18.67 29.17
C HIS A 448 -27.34 -19.73 29.34
N GLU A 449 -28.03 -19.77 30.48
CA GLU A 449 -29.28 -20.52 30.58
C GLU A 449 -30.31 -19.85 29.64
N GLY A 450 -30.66 -20.52 28.55
CA GLY A 450 -31.73 -20.08 27.64
C GLY A 450 -31.31 -19.67 26.23
N LEU A 451 -30.06 -19.79 25.77
CA LEU A 451 -29.73 -19.42 24.37
C LEU A 451 -30.48 -20.27 23.32
N ALA A 452 -30.68 -21.56 23.64
CA ALA A 452 -31.50 -22.48 22.84
C ALA A 452 -32.97 -22.03 22.75
N GLU A 453 -33.49 -21.43 23.82
CA GLU A 453 -34.89 -20.97 23.93
C GLU A 453 -35.05 -19.51 23.51
N ALA A 454 -33.95 -18.75 23.43
CA ALA A 454 -33.93 -17.32 23.17
C ALA A 454 -34.11 -16.98 21.69
N LEU A 455 -33.89 -17.89 20.75
CA LEU A 455 -34.05 -17.59 19.32
C LEU A 455 -35.01 -18.58 18.68
N ASP A 456 -35.79 -18.08 17.73
CA ASP A 456 -36.65 -18.91 16.89
C ASP A 456 -35.81 -19.56 15.78
N TRP A 457 -35.24 -20.72 16.08
CA TRP A 457 -34.38 -21.50 15.17
C TRP A 457 -35.12 -22.04 13.95
N THR A 458 -36.44 -21.89 13.87
CA THR A 458 -37.20 -22.16 12.64
C THR A 458 -37.05 -21.03 11.61
N LYS A 459 -36.74 -19.81 12.07
CA LYS A 459 -36.54 -18.61 11.23
C LYS A 459 -35.08 -18.24 11.03
N ILE A 460 -34.22 -18.62 11.98
CA ILE A 460 -32.79 -18.30 11.97
C ILE A 460 -31.99 -19.58 11.73
N TRP A 461 -31.05 -19.53 10.78
CA TRP A 461 -30.09 -20.59 10.56
C TRP A 461 -28.92 -20.47 11.53
N MET A 462 -28.62 -21.55 12.26
CA MET A 462 -27.53 -21.53 13.22
C MET A 462 -26.19 -21.72 12.49
N LEU A 463 -25.18 -20.94 12.89
CA LEU A 463 -23.79 -21.12 12.46
C LEU A 463 -22.91 -21.45 13.68
N PRO A 464 -22.77 -22.74 14.04
CA PRO A 464 -21.88 -23.16 15.11
C PRO A 464 -20.45 -22.68 14.83
N ASN A 465 -19.77 -22.13 15.82
CA ASN A 465 -18.38 -21.72 15.69
C ASN A 465 -17.45 -22.45 16.67
N THR A 466 -16.18 -22.53 16.29
CA THR A 466 -15.12 -23.15 17.10
C THR A 466 -14.33 -22.12 17.91
N ALA A 467 -14.94 -20.97 18.25
CA ALA A 467 -14.27 -19.91 18.99
C ALA A 467 -13.62 -20.43 20.29
N GLY A 468 -12.37 -20.01 20.50
CA GLY A 468 -11.54 -20.42 21.64
C GLY A 468 -10.79 -21.74 21.45
N CYS A 469 -10.87 -22.39 20.28
CA CYS A 469 -10.00 -23.51 19.92
C CYS A 469 -8.63 -23.00 19.47
N GLN A 470 -7.57 -23.59 20.02
CA GLN A 470 -6.19 -23.20 19.71
C GLN A 470 -5.53 -24.11 18.68
N THR A 471 -6.03 -25.34 18.50
CA THR A 471 -5.48 -26.33 17.56
C THR A 471 -6.56 -26.85 16.61
N ALA A 472 -6.12 -27.46 15.50
CA ALA A 472 -6.98 -28.09 14.52
C ALA A 472 -7.85 -29.20 15.15
N GLU A 473 -7.27 -30.04 16.01
CA GLU A 473 -7.95 -31.15 16.66
C GLU A 473 -9.07 -30.68 17.59
N GLU A 474 -8.82 -29.60 18.34
CA GLU A 474 -9.83 -28.98 19.18
C GLU A 474 -10.99 -28.43 18.34
N ALA A 475 -10.68 -27.73 17.25
CA ALA A 475 -11.67 -27.15 16.37
C ALA A 475 -12.54 -28.24 15.71
N ILE A 476 -11.93 -29.34 15.23
CA ILE A 476 -12.66 -30.49 14.67
C ILE A 476 -13.62 -31.09 15.72
N ARG A 477 -13.15 -31.29 16.95
CA ARG A 477 -13.98 -31.85 18.03
C ARG A 477 -15.16 -30.94 18.36
N VAL A 478 -14.93 -29.63 18.42
CA VAL A 478 -15.97 -28.63 18.71
C VAL A 478 -16.95 -28.48 17.54
N ALA A 479 -16.49 -28.57 16.30
CA ALA A 479 -17.34 -28.56 15.11
C ALA A 479 -18.35 -29.72 15.13
N ARG A 480 -17.90 -30.93 15.46
CA ARG A 480 -18.76 -32.12 15.62
C ARG A 480 -19.84 -31.90 16.68
N LEU A 481 -19.48 -31.31 17.81
CA LEU A 481 -20.45 -30.96 18.86
C LEU A 481 -21.44 -29.89 18.38
N GLY A 482 -20.97 -28.91 17.59
CA GLY A 482 -21.81 -27.87 17.00
C GLY A 482 -22.88 -28.44 16.06
N ARG A 483 -22.53 -29.45 15.24
CA ARG A 483 -23.49 -30.17 14.39
C ARG A 483 -24.56 -30.89 15.20
N GLU A 484 -24.18 -31.61 16.26
CA GLU A 484 -25.15 -32.28 17.13
C GLU A 484 -26.07 -31.29 17.85
N MET A 485 -25.53 -30.13 18.26
CA MET A 485 -26.33 -29.04 18.82
C MET A 485 -27.36 -28.50 17.81
N ALA A 486 -27.00 -28.36 16.53
CA ALA A 486 -27.92 -27.91 15.49
C ALA A 486 -29.08 -28.88 15.29
N LYS A 487 -28.80 -30.19 15.32
CA LYS A 487 -29.83 -31.23 15.28
C LYS A 487 -30.79 -31.13 16.47
N LEU A 488 -30.27 -30.93 17.68
CA LEU A 488 -31.10 -30.76 18.88
C LEU A 488 -32.03 -29.53 18.82
N LEU A 489 -31.65 -28.50 18.07
CA LEU A 489 -32.47 -27.30 17.82
C LEU A 489 -33.38 -27.44 16.58
N GLY A 490 -33.54 -28.65 16.05
CA GLY A 490 -34.44 -28.96 14.93
C GLY A 490 -33.86 -28.68 13.54
N GLN A 491 -32.55 -28.43 13.42
CA GLN A 491 -31.87 -28.23 12.14
C GLN A 491 -31.06 -29.48 11.76
N GLU A 492 -31.76 -30.59 11.46
CA GLU A 492 -31.15 -31.91 11.23
C GLU A 492 -30.12 -31.93 10.09
N GLU A 493 -30.39 -31.16 9.04
CA GLU A 493 -29.54 -31.04 7.85
C GLU A 493 -28.44 -29.95 7.98
N ASN A 494 -28.31 -29.32 9.15
CA ASN A 494 -27.35 -28.25 9.32
C ASN A 494 -25.94 -28.77 9.58
N ASN A 495 -25.14 -28.73 8.53
CA ASN A 495 -23.72 -29.10 8.54
C ASN A 495 -22.78 -27.89 8.56
N PHE A 496 -23.28 -26.68 8.82
CA PHE A 496 -22.46 -25.47 8.78
C PHE A 496 -21.51 -25.43 9.97
N VAL A 497 -20.29 -24.96 9.74
CA VAL A 497 -19.36 -24.62 10.81
C VAL A 497 -18.55 -23.40 10.43
N LYS A 498 -18.57 -22.38 11.30
CA LYS A 498 -17.60 -21.30 11.26
C LYS A 498 -16.32 -21.80 11.91
N LEU A 499 -15.33 -22.11 11.08
CA LEU A 499 -14.07 -22.69 11.52
C LEU A 499 -13.09 -21.59 11.92
N GLU A 500 -12.74 -21.58 13.20
CA GLU A 500 -11.79 -20.67 13.84
C GLU A 500 -10.73 -21.49 14.58
N VAL A 501 -9.46 -21.35 14.20
CA VAL A 501 -8.31 -21.88 14.92
C VAL A 501 -7.41 -20.71 15.30
N ILE A 502 -7.41 -20.33 16.58
CA ILE A 502 -6.76 -19.12 17.07
C ILE A 502 -5.87 -19.49 18.27
N PRO A 503 -4.57 -19.75 18.04
CA PRO A 503 -3.65 -20.15 19.11
C PRO A 503 -3.31 -18.98 20.04
N ASP A 504 -3.23 -17.77 19.49
CA ASP A 504 -2.86 -16.57 20.24
C ASP A 504 -4.10 -15.87 20.83
N SER A 505 -4.12 -15.72 22.15
CA SER A 505 -5.24 -15.11 22.88
C SER A 505 -5.18 -13.58 22.95
N LYS A 506 -4.08 -12.96 22.53
CA LYS A 506 -3.85 -11.51 22.66
C LYS A 506 -4.29 -10.74 21.40
N TYR A 507 -3.83 -11.17 20.24
CA TYR A 507 -4.05 -10.56 18.94
C TYR A 507 -5.18 -11.23 18.16
N LEU A 508 -5.61 -12.43 18.57
CA LEU A 508 -6.77 -13.14 18.02
C LEU A 508 -6.71 -13.35 16.49
N LEU A 509 -5.50 -13.60 15.97
CA LEU A 509 -5.28 -13.90 14.56
C LEU A 509 -5.47 -15.40 14.29
N PRO A 510 -6.14 -15.77 13.17
CA PRO A 510 -6.31 -17.18 12.82
C PRO A 510 -5.00 -17.79 12.35
N ASP A 511 -4.73 -19.02 12.78
CA ASP A 511 -3.61 -19.84 12.30
C ASP A 511 -3.95 -20.40 10.91
N PRO A 512 -3.20 -20.02 9.85
CA PRO A 512 -3.48 -20.49 8.50
C PRO A 512 -3.27 -22.00 8.34
N ILE A 513 -2.31 -22.60 9.06
CA ILE A 513 -1.96 -24.02 8.90
C ILE A 513 -3.00 -24.88 9.61
N GLY A 514 -3.27 -24.61 10.88
CA GLY A 514 -4.28 -25.32 11.65
C GLY A 514 -5.68 -25.18 11.06
N THR A 515 -6.01 -24.01 10.49
CA THR A 515 -7.30 -23.81 9.81
C THR A 515 -7.42 -24.69 8.57
N LEU A 516 -6.39 -24.75 7.72
CA LEU A 516 -6.40 -25.61 6.53
C LEU A 516 -6.50 -27.09 6.91
N GLN A 517 -5.72 -27.54 7.89
CA GLN A 517 -5.75 -28.93 8.38
C GLN A 517 -7.13 -29.33 8.92
N ALA A 518 -7.76 -28.46 9.71
CA ALA A 518 -9.11 -28.72 10.22
C ALA A 518 -10.17 -28.71 9.10
N ALA A 519 -10.05 -27.80 8.14
CA ALA A 519 -10.95 -27.71 7.00
C ALA A 519 -10.92 -29.00 6.15
N GLU A 520 -9.73 -29.52 5.83
CA GLU A 520 -9.58 -30.77 5.07
C GLU A 520 -10.31 -31.94 5.71
N GLN A 521 -10.22 -32.06 7.04
CA GLN A 521 -10.88 -33.13 7.78
C GLN A 521 -12.40 -32.93 7.84
N LEU A 522 -12.85 -31.71 8.12
CA LEU A 522 -14.27 -31.40 8.27
C LEU A 522 -15.02 -31.49 6.94
N VAL A 523 -14.44 -31.04 5.83
CA VAL A 523 -15.05 -31.20 4.51
C VAL A 523 -15.20 -32.69 4.15
N LYS A 524 -14.21 -33.54 4.44
CA LYS A 524 -14.32 -35.00 4.27
C LYS A 524 -15.44 -35.62 5.12
N GLU A 525 -15.76 -35.02 6.26
CA GLU A 525 -16.86 -35.43 7.15
C GLU A 525 -18.23 -34.86 6.76
N GLY A 526 -18.31 -34.15 5.63
CA GLY A 526 -19.55 -33.60 5.09
C GLY A 526 -19.96 -32.26 5.71
N PHE A 527 -19.05 -31.55 6.38
CA PHE A 527 -19.33 -30.20 6.87
C PHE A 527 -19.33 -29.18 5.74
N ALA A 528 -20.26 -28.23 5.81
CA ALA A 528 -20.17 -26.97 5.10
C ALA A 528 -19.26 -26.04 5.91
N VAL A 529 -17.97 -26.05 5.59
CA VAL A 529 -16.95 -25.28 6.32
C VAL A 529 -16.90 -23.84 5.83
N LEU A 530 -17.02 -22.89 6.76
CA LEU A 530 -16.85 -21.46 6.56
C LEU A 530 -15.61 -21.01 7.35
N PRO A 531 -14.41 -21.02 6.74
CA PRO A 531 -13.16 -20.81 7.45
C PRO A 531 -12.86 -19.31 7.65
N TYR A 532 -12.60 -18.94 8.91
CA TYR A 532 -12.12 -17.60 9.30
C TYR A 532 -10.62 -17.51 9.11
N ILE A 533 -10.18 -16.61 8.22
CA ILE A 533 -8.78 -16.50 7.80
C ILE A 533 -8.30 -15.05 7.75
N ASN A 534 -6.98 -14.86 7.74
CA ASN A 534 -6.40 -13.60 7.31
C ASN A 534 -6.80 -13.28 5.86
N ALA A 535 -6.73 -12.01 5.46
CA ALA A 535 -6.89 -11.61 4.06
C ALA A 535 -5.69 -12.07 3.21
N ASP A 536 -5.63 -13.38 2.95
CA ASP A 536 -4.59 -14.08 2.21
C ASP A 536 -5.24 -14.78 0.99
N PRO A 537 -5.04 -14.25 -0.23
CA PRO A 537 -5.60 -14.83 -1.45
C PRO A 537 -5.18 -16.28 -1.72
N LEU A 538 -3.95 -16.65 -1.37
CA LEU A 538 -3.43 -17.99 -1.64
C LEU A 538 -4.07 -19.02 -0.70
N LEU A 539 -4.19 -18.68 0.59
CA LEU A 539 -4.89 -19.54 1.54
C LEU A 539 -6.38 -19.68 1.20
N ALA A 540 -7.04 -18.57 0.84
CA ALA A 540 -8.43 -18.59 0.39
C ALA A 540 -8.61 -19.56 -0.79
N LYS A 541 -7.71 -19.50 -1.78
CA LYS A 541 -7.75 -20.41 -2.93
C LYS A 541 -7.61 -21.87 -2.53
N ARG A 542 -6.68 -22.20 -1.63
CA ARG A 542 -6.51 -23.57 -1.14
C ARG A 542 -7.73 -24.08 -0.36
N LEU A 543 -8.35 -23.23 0.45
CA LEU A 543 -9.56 -23.59 1.20
C LEU A 543 -10.76 -23.82 0.28
N GLU A 544 -10.89 -23.03 -0.79
CA GLU A 544 -11.84 -23.30 -1.88
C GLU A 544 -11.57 -24.68 -2.52
N GLU A 545 -10.32 -24.97 -2.88
CA GLU A 545 -9.93 -26.25 -3.52
C GLU A 545 -10.17 -27.47 -2.62
N VAL A 546 -10.02 -27.31 -1.31
CA VAL A 546 -10.39 -28.32 -0.31
C VAL A 546 -11.89 -28.61 -0.30
N GLY A 547 -12.71 -27.65 -0.75
CA GLY A 547 -14.17 -27.76 -0.80
C GLY A 547 -14.89 -27.01 0.32
N CYS A 548 -14.27 -25.99 0.91
CA CYS A 548 -14.97 -25.11 1.85
C CYS A 548 -16.17 -24.43 1.17
N ALA A 549 -17.26 -24.24 1.92
CA ALA A 549 -18.51 -23.70 1.39
C ALA A 549 -18.44 -22.17 1.16
N THR A 550 -17.51 -21.50 1.82
CA THR A 550 -17.18 -20.08 1.67
C THR A 550 -15.68 -19.88 1.94
N VAL A 551 -15.21 -18.65 1.81
CA VAL A 551 -13.99 -18.17 2.48
C VAL A 551 -14.33 -16.92 3.29
N MET A 552 -13.78 -16.80 4.50
CA MET A 552 -14.11 -15.68 5.40
C MET A 552 -12.87 -14.85 5.77
N PRO A 553 -12.38 -13.97 4.88
CA PRO A 553 -11.25 -13.11 5.19
C PRO A 553 -11.64 -12.05 6.23
N LEU A 554 -10.73 -11.81 7.17
CA LEU A 554 -10.91 -10.80 8.21
C LEU A 554 -10.67 -9.38 7.69
N GLY A 555 -11.53 -8.43 8.07
CA GLY A 555 -11.29 -7.00 7.79
C GLY A 555 -10.13 -6.43 8.62
N SER A 556 -10.15 -6.74 9.91
CA SER A 556 -9.10 -6.49 10.92
C SER A 556 -9.37 -7.40 12.14
N PRO A 557 -8.44 -7.56 13.10
CA PRO A 557 -8.57 -8.56 14.17
C PRO A 557 -9.89 -8.48 14.94
N ILE A 558 -10.40 -9.64 15.40
CA ILE A 558 -11.72 -9.75 16.02
C ILE A 558 -11.87 -8.78 17.20
N GLY A 559 -12.92 -7.97 17.16
CA GLY A 559 -13.26 -7.04 18.25
C GLY A 559 -12.38 -5.79 18.32
N SER A 560 -11.47 -5.58 17.37
CA SER A 560 -10.64 -4.37 17.28
C SER A 560 -11.42 -3.14 16.79
N GLY A 561 -12.40 -3.34 15.90
CA GLY A 561 -13.17 -2.25 15.27
C GLY A 561 -12.33 -1.32 14.39
N GLN A 562 -11.20 -1.80 13.86
CA GLN A 562 -10.26 -0.97 13.07
C GLN A 562 -10.70 -0.76 11.61
N GLY A 563 -11.85 -1.30 11.21
CA GLY A 563 -12.34 -1.28 9.83
C GLY A 563 -11.66 -2.33 8.95
N ILE A 564 -11.82 -2.17 7.64
CA ILE A 564 -11.22 -3.04 6.61
C ILE A 564 -9.82 -2.53 6.28
N LYS A 565 -8.78 -3.10 6.90
CA LYS A 565 -7.39 -2.63 6.76
C LYS A 565 -6.67 -3.24 5.56
N ASN A 566 -7.10 -4.41 5.08
CA ASN A 566 -6.51 -5.09 3.93
C ASN A 566 -7.52 -5.27 2.78
N ALA A 567 -8.14 -4.16 2.36
CA ALA A 567 -9.18 -4.15 1.33
C ALA A 567 -8.67 -4.68 -0.02
N ALA A 568 -7.41 -4.44 -0.38
CA ALA A 568 -6.83 -4.92 -1.63
C ALA A 568 -6.76 -6.46 -1.68
N ASN A 569 -6.31 -7.13 -0.62
CA ASN A 569 -6.31 -8.60 -0.60
C ASN A 569 -7.73 -9.18 -0.54
N ILE A 570 -8.65 -8.52 0.17
CA ILE A 570 -10.06 -8.92 0.17
C ILE A 570 -10.66 -8.80 -1.23
N GLN A 571 -10.34 -7.72 -1.96
CA GLN A 571 -10.76 -7.53 -3.34
C GLN A 571 -10.24 -8.65 -4.25
N ILE A 572 -8.96 -9.04 -4.12
CA ILE A 572 -8.40 -10.18 -4.87
C ILE A 572 -9.16 -11.48 -4.54
N ILE A 573 -9.48 -11.72 -3.26
CA ILE A 573 -10.26 -12.90 -2.86
C ILE A 573 -11.66 -12.86 -3.47
N ILE A 574 -12.33 -11.70 -3.47
CA ILE A 574 -13.65 -11.50 -4.09
C ILE A 574 -13.61 -11.78 -5.60
N GLU A 575 -12.57 -11.32 -6.29
CA GLU A 575 -12.45 -11.47 -7.74
C GLU A 575 -12.12 -12.90 -8.18
N GLU A 576 -11.32 -13.62 -7.39
CA GLU A 576 -10.79 -14.94 -7.75
C GLU A 576 -11.59 -16.13 -7.18
N ALA A 577 -12.27 -15.94 -6.05
CA ALA A 577 -12.97 -17.03 -5.37
C ALA A 577 -14.24 -17.43 -6.14
N LYS A 578 -14.46 -18.74 -6.26
CA LYS A 578 -15.69 -19.30 -6.86
C LYS A 578 -16.76 -19.67 -5.84
N VAL A 579 -16.40 -19.59 -4.57
CA VAL A 579 -17.29 -19.77 -3.42
C VAL A 579 -17.60 -18.41 -2.81
N PRO A 580 -18.75 -18.24 -2.12
CA PRO A 580 -19.10 -16.96 -1.53
C PRO A 580 -18.00 -16.42 -0.60
N VAL A 581 -17.72 -15.12 -0.70
CA VAL A 581 -16.75 -14.42 0.16
C VAL A 581 -17.49 -13.68 1.26
N VAL A 582 -17.21 -14.03 2.51
CA VAL A 582 -17.84 -13.42 3.69
C VAL A 582 -16.80 -12.58 4.43
N VAL A 583 -16.91 -11.25 4.38
CA VAL A 583 -16.00 -10.41 5.18
C VAL A 583 -16.39 -10.54 6.65
N ASP A 584 -15.51 -11.13 7.45
CA ASP A 584 -15.72 -11.36 8.89
C ASP A 584 -14.86 -10.40 9.71
N ALA A 585 -15.35 -10.03 10.89
CA ALA A 585 -14.64 -9.18 11.83
C ALA A 585 -14.16 -7.84 11.26
N GLY A 586 -13.55 -7.03 12.12
CA GLY A 586 -12.97 -5.73 11.76
C GLY A 586 -13.94 -4.60 11.41
N ILE A 587 -15.13 -4.88 10.88
CA ILE A 587 -16.15 -3.87 10.57
C ILE A 587 -16.72 -3.29 11.88
N GLY A 588 -16.53 -1.98 12.06
CA GLY A 588 -16.95 -1.21 13.24
C GLY A 588 -18.17 -0.32 13.00
N THR A 589 -18.43 0.10 11.76
CA THR A 589 -19.48 1.08 11.43
C THR A 589 -20.31 0.68 10.20
N PRO A 590 -21.54 1.21 10.04
CA PRO A 590 -22.37 0.94 8.86
C PRO A 590 -21.70 1.35 7.53
N SER A 591 -20.93 2.44 7.49
CA SER A 591 -20.21 2.84 6.26
C SER A 591 -19.19 1.80 5.82
N GLU A 592 -18.54 1.10 6.75
CA GLU A 592 -17.60 0.03 6.44
C GLU A 592 -18.31 -1.24 5.97
N ALA A 593 -19.50 -1.53 6.52
CA ALA A 593 -20.35 -2.61 6.03
C ALA A 593 -20.81 -2.36 4.58
N ALA A 594 -21.27 -1.14 4.28
CA ALA A 594 -21.61 -0.75 2.92
C ALA A 594 -20.39 -0.86 1.99
N TYR A 595 -19.23 -0.36 2.42
CA TYR A 595 -17.98 -0.45 1.66
C TYR A 595 -17.60 -1.90 1.34
N ALA A 596 -17.68 -2.83 2.29
CA ALA A 596 -17.40 -4.25 2.03
C ALA A 596 -18.32 -4.84 0.94
N MET A 597 -19.62 -4.51 0.97
CA MET A 597 -20.56 -4.97 -0.04
C MET A 597 -20.33 -4.30 -1.40
N GLU A 598 -19.93 -3.03 -1.43
CA GLU A 598 -19.55 -2.31 -2.64
C GLU A 598 -18.28 -2.85 -3.31
N LEU A 599 -17.36 -3.45 -2.53
CA LEU A 599 -16.20 -4.18 -3.07
C LEU A 599 -16.62 -5.46 -3.80
N GLY A 600 -17.81 -5.98 -3.50
CA GLY A 600 -18.36 -7.18 -4.11
C GLY A 600 -18.43 -8.38 -3.17
N ALA A 601 -18.22 -8.20 -1.86
CA ALA A 601 -18.43 -9.27 -0.89
C ALA A 601 -19.86 -9.84 -0.98
N ASP A 602 -19.99 -11.15 -0.79
CA ASP A 602 -21.29 -11.82 -0.85
C ASP A 602 -22.07 -11.66 0.45
N ALA A 603 -21.38 -11.62 1.58
CA ALA A 603 -21.97 -11.45 2.89
C ALA A 603 -20.99 -10.83 3.88
N LEU A 604 -21.51 -10.40 5.03
CA LEU A 604 -20.74 -9.86 6.14
C LEU A 604 -21.05 -10.64 7.42
N LEU A 605 -20.06 -10.85 8.28
CA LEU A 605 -20.29 -11.31 9.65
C LEU A 605 -19.86 -10.22 10.64
N ILE A 606 -20.85 -9.58 11.29
CA ILE A 606 -20.63 -8.44 12.18
C ILE A 606 -21.34 -8.70 13.50
N ASN A 607 -20.58 -8.96 14.57
CA ASN A 607 -21.15 -9.12 15.92
C ASN A 607 -20.68 -8.05 16.91
N SER A 608 -19.37 -7.93 17.14
CA SER A 608 -18.85 -7.09 18.24
C SER A 608 -19.25 -5.62 18.09
N ALA A 609 -19.28 -5.08 16.87
CA ALA A 609 -19.70 -3.70 16.61
C ALA A 609 -21.18 -3.46 16.95
N ILE A 610 -22.04 -4.48 16.77
CA ILE A 610 -23.46 -4.41 17.12
C ILE A 610 -23.62 -4.58 18.64
N ALA A 611 -23.08 -5.67 19.18
CA ALA A 611 -23.28 -6.05 20.58
C ALA A 611 -22.70 -5.04 21.58
N LEU A 612 -21.57 -4.40 21.25
CA LEU A 612 -20.90 -3.43 22.12
C LEU A 612 -21.29 -1.97 21.82
N ALA A 613 -22.24 -1.74 20.91
CA ALA A 613 -22.75 -0.40 20.65
C ALA A 613 -23.52 0.13 21.87
N LYS A 614 -23.55 1.47 22.02
CA LYS A 614 -24.40 2.11 23.04
C LYS A 614 -25.89 1.76 22.88
N ASN A 615 -26.32 1.47 21.65
CA ASN A 615 -27.66 0.97 21.33
C ASN A 615 -27.55 -0.16 20.29
N PRO A 616 -27.47 -1.43 20.73
CA PRO A 616 -27.30 -2.57 19.85
C PRO A 616 -28.45 -2.78 18.87
N VAL A 617 -29.69 -2.44 19.24
CA VAL A 617 -30.86 -2.58 18.36
C VAL A 617 -30.78 -1.61 17.20
N ALA A 618 -30.48 -0.34 17.47
CA ALA A 618 -30.30 0.68 16.45
C ALA A 618 -29.09 0.37 15.56
N MET A 619 -27.97 -0.08 16.14
CA MET A 619 -26.78 -0.46 15.37
C MET A 619 -27.04 -1.69 14.48
N GLY A 620 -27.77 -2.69 14.99
CA GLY A 620 -28.19 -3.86 14.22
C GLY A 620 -29.00 -3.45 12.98
N ARG A 621 -30.01 -2.59 13.15
CA ARG A 621 -30.78 -2.03 12.02
C ARG A 621 -29.89 -1.28 11.02
N ALA A 622 -29.00 -0.41 11.51
CA ALA A 622 -28.12 0.38 10.66
C ALA A 622 -27.17 -0.50 9.82
N MET A 623 -26.60 -1.55 10.43
CA MET A 623 -25.74 -2.52 9.73
C MET A 623 -26.53 -3.31 8.67
N GLY A 624 -27.77 -3.70 8.98
CA GLY A 624 -28.66 -4.36 8.02
C GLY A 624 -28.92 -3.48 6.79
N MET A 625 -29.32 -2.22 7.03
CA MET A 625 -29.55 -1.24 5.95
C MET A 625 -28.29 -0.97 5.13
N ALA A 626 -27.12 -0.86 5.76
CA ALA A 626 -25.86 -0.64 5.06
C ALA A 626 -25.46 -1.83 4.20
N THR A 627 -25.70 -3.05 4.68
CA THR A 627 -25.45 -4.28 3.90
C THR A 627 -26.31 -4.31 2.65
N GLU A 628 -27.60 -3.99 2.77
CA GLU A 628 -28.53 -3.92 1.64
C GLU A 628 -28.16 -2.79 0.67
N ALA A 629 -27.90 -1.58 1.18
CA ALA A 629 -27.53 -0.43 0.37
C ALA A 629 -26.23 -0.65 -0.40
N GLY A 630 -25.19 -1.20 0.25
CA GLY A 630 -23.92 -1.49 -0.40
C GLY A 630 -24.04 -2.56 -1.48
N ARG A 631 -24.86 -3.61 -1.26
CA ARG A 631 -25.11 -4.63 -2.29
C ARG A 631 -25.88 -4.05 -3.48
N LEU A 632 -26.90 -3.24 -3.21
CA LEU A 632 -27.64 -2.54 -4.27
C LEU A 632 -26.72 -1.61 -5.07
N ALA A 633 -25.81 -0.89 -4.40
CA ALA A 633 -24.82 -0.04 -5.07
C ALA A 633 -23.85 -0.86 -5.95
N TYR A 634 -23.41 -2.03 -5.49
CA TYR A 634 -22.60 -2.95 -6.30
C TYR A 634 -23.36 -3.42 -7.55
N LEU A 635 -24.59 -3.92 -7.39
CA LEU A 635 -25.40 -4.41 -8.52
C LEU A 635 -25.81 -3.32 -9.50
N ALA A 636 -26.09 -2.11 -9.00
CA ALA A 636 -26.43 -0.96 -9.83
C ALA A 636 -25.25 -0.45 -10.66
N GLY A 637 -24.02 -0.93 -10.38
CA GLY A 637 -22.80 -0.44 -11.01
C GLY A 637 -22.45 0.93 -10.48
N ARG A 638 -21.77 0.97 -9.32
CA ARG A 638 -21.32 2.25 -8.73
C ARG A 638 -20.51 3.06 -9.73
N MET A 639 -20.68 4.38 -9.69
CA MET A 639 -19.91 5.29 -10.54
C MET A 639 -18.41 5.02 -10.34
N PRO A 640 -17.62 4.83 -11.41
CA PRO A 640 -16.19 4.66 -11.29
C PRO A 640 -15.60 5.83 -10.52
N VAL A 641 -14.75 5.54 -9.53
CA VAL A 641 -14.04 6.58 -8.79
C VAL A 641 -13.15 7.30 -9.78
N LYS A 642 -13.46 8.58 -10.01
CA LYS A 642 -12.67 9.48 -10.86
C LYS A 642 -11.86 10.39 -9.96
N SER A 643 -10.65 10.70 -10.37
CA SER A 643 -9.73 11.58 -9.64
C SER A 643 -10.10 13.06 -9.72
N TYR A 644 -11.10 13.44 -10.53
CA TYR A 644 -11.57 14.82 -10.68
C TYR A 644 -13.09 14.90 -10.78
N ALA A 645 -13.64 15.98 -10.24
CA ALA A 645 -15.05 16.32 -10.37
C ALA A 645 -15.37 16.71 -11.81
N SER A 646 -16.54 16.29 -12.31
CA SER A 646 -17.11 16.74 -13.57
C SER A 646 -18.31 17.63 -13.25
N ALA A 647 -18.35 18.85 -13.80
CA ALA A 647 -19.45 19.77 -13.53
C ALA A 647 -20.77 19.19 -14.07
N SER A 648 -21.79 19.10 -13.22
CA SER A 648 -23.11 18.57 -13.57
C SER A 648 -24.00 19.58 -14.31
N SER A 649 -23.65 20.87 -14.27
CA SER A 649 -24.43 21.97 -14.86
C SER A 649 -23.75 22.55 -16.10
N PRO A 650 -24.49 22.86 -17.18
CA PRO A 650 -23.92 23.48 -18.37
C PRO A 650 -23.45 24.91 -18.08
N LEU A 651 -22.25 25.25 -18.54
CA LEU A 651 -21.59 26.56 -18.37
C LEU A 651 -22.16 27.69 -19.25
N THR A 652 -23.26 27.44 -19.97
CA THR A 652 -23.96 28.48 -20.73
C THR A 652 -24.69 29.42 -19.77
N GLY A 653 -24.12 30.60 -19.54
CA GLY A 653 -24.79 31.73 -18.89
C GLY A 653 -24.02 32.46 -17.80
N THR A 654 -22.79 32.04 -17.46
CA THR A 654 -21.98 32.81 -16.51
C THR A 654 -21.38 34.03 -17.20
N ILE A 655 -22.00 35.18 -16.95
CA ILE A 655 -21.50 36.50 -17.32
C ILE A 655 -20.26 36.76 -16.45
N SER A 656 -19.12 36.94 -17.11
CA SER A 656 -17.79 37.19 -16.52
C SER A 656 -17.69 38.54 -15.84
#